data_AF-A0A3C1Y3Y6-F1
#
_entry.id   AF-A0A3C1Y3Y6-F1
#
_cell.length_a   1.000
_cell.length_b   1.000
_cell.length_c   1.000
_cell.angle_alpha   90.00
_cell.angle_beta   90.00
_cell.angle_gamma   90.00
#
_symmetry.space_group_name_H-M   'P 1'
#
loop_
_entity.id
_entity.type
_entity.pdbx_description
1 polymer ?
#
loop_
_entity_poly.entity_id
_entity_poly.type
_entity_poly.pdbx_seq_one_letter_code
_entity_poly.pdbx_strand_id
1 'polypeptide(L)'
;MPRRFRPAVTRLFGAVALALVGMAASPPPAMAFDVGAVIDSIRLSRYPLREPERRVWGTENVRDAVLVGQMENRLYLYRYVREGAKTFKLDFRSQPLVIDPEGWKASREENVAVRSPRAGEAFYWIGYADRTASAGKATGFLVDDKGEAASVNADKQLAVVTSSRPWDEARRAQALATLQAALRDYPTRLDTFPAQVRFEHQTAPDVTATFRTLHQVARAIPRAKTAEFDRALSDLRRFVMSQDYREIDPDGKDAEMLIALNDYGFWLAESGDTAQADRILTDVLRRDPSRTAAYLNRADARWKQREKSREERAYYEALAREDYRLYCTKRLAAKETIPGNIATRIGAALEVSTLDAQACRPRLAIFQAIQANDLEAVRTQLAGGQDPNGLNEHGRSALSVAVSRKQLEMVRVLLDAGAKADGPDNGFSLVASALPDAKDTRPAAERYALADILIAAGAPVDALDSNGTPLLMRRISYYSDSKDNLVYLLEKGANPNAREKNGRSLLHAALQTPKNFWFAEKLLARGADINAAYTRMYYGNSPMWETPLLEALRESPSGDLTPSATYAVPERVTYALAHGADPAVGGYGASKQAPDRNGLNEGLSLAVRYLQPDLIDQLVQAARPPQAPLST
;
A
#
# COMPACT_ATOMS: atom_id res chain seq x y z
N MET A 1 45.72 57.01 10.91
CA MET A 1 46.72 56.04 10.39
C MET A 1 46.16 54.63 10.50
N PRO A 2 46.41 53.74 9.52
CA PRO A 2 45.58 52.56 9.24
C PRO A 2 46.14 51.27 9.84
N ARG A 3 45.30 50.24 10.02
CA ARG A 3 45.58 48.86 9.54
C ARG A 3 44.35 47.95 9.63
N ARG A 4 43.92 47.48 8.45
CA ARG A 4 43.13 46.27 8.24
C ARG A 4 44.01 45.04 8.57
N PHE A 5 43.43 43.93 9.03
CA PHE A 5 43.42 42.63 8.33
C PHE A 5 42.61 41.54 9.09
N ARG A 6 41.77 40.87 8.30
CA ARG A 6 40.85 39.69 8.40
C ARG A 6 41.44 38.38 9.06
N PRO A 7 40.78 37.19 9.00
CA PRO A 7 39.40 36.74 9.37
C PRO A 7 39.35 35.31 10.02
N ALA A 8 38.17 34.81 10.43
CA ALA A 8 37.71 33.39 10.37
C ALA A 8 36.35 33.29 11.10
N VAL A 9 35.19 33.17 10.42
CA VAL A 9 34.48 31.92 10.05
C VAL A 9 34.60 30.86 11.16
N THR A 10 33.55 30.42 11.87
CA THR A 10 32.45 29.57 11.36
C THR A 10 31.35 29.41 12.43
N ARG A 11 30.08 29.52 11.99
CA ARG A 11 28.83 28.86 12.42
C ARG A 11 28.65 28.44 13.90
N LEU A 12 27.58 28.96 14.53
CA LEU A 12 26.69 28.16 15.37
C LEU A 12 25.27 28.78 15.48
N PHE A 13 24.28 27.93 15.20
CA PHE A 13 22.88 27.85 15.64
C PHE A 13 22.14 29.08 16.22
N GLY A 14 20.88 29.22 15.79
CA GLY A 14 19.88 30.02 16.50
C GLY A 14 18.50 29.92 15.85
N ALA A 15 17.75 28.88 16.20
CA ALA A 15 16.32 28.78 15.95
C ALA A 15 15.55 29.80 16.79
N VAL A 16 14.46 30.37 16.26
CA VAL A 16 13.30 30.80 17.07
C VAL A 16 12.02 30.57 16.26
N ALA A 17 11.13 29.80 16.86
CA ALA A 17 9.79 29.41 16.42
C ALA A 17 8.72 30.44 16.81
N LEU A 18 7.60 30.52 16.06
CA LEU A 18 6.17 30.34 16.45
C LEU A 18 5.39 31.59 15.99
N ALA A 19 4.17 31.58 15.45
CA ALA A 19 2.97 30.75 15.65
C ALA A 19 2.08 30.79 14.37
N LEU A 20 1.49 29.67 13.89
CA LEU A 20 0.12 29.13 14.15
C LEU A 20 -0.99 30.20 13.99
N VAL A 21 -2.04 30.05 13.15
CA VAL A 21 -3.06 28.98 13.09
C VAL A 21 -3.77 28.99 11.71
N GLY A 22 -4.08 27.81 11.17
CA GLY A 22 -5.02 27.63 10.06
C GLY A 22 -5.24 26.14 9.77
N MET A 23 -6.23 25.53 10.42
CA MET A 23 -6.57 24.12 10.30
C MET A 23 -7.14 23.77 8.91
N ALA A 24 -6.44 22.89 8.19
CA ALA A 24 -7.01 21.98 7.21
C ALA A 24 -6.17 20.69 7.25
N ALA A 25 -6.84 19.54 7.36
CA ALA A 25 -6.24 18.23 7.55
C ALA A 25 -5.13 17.98 6.52
N SER A 26 -3.88 17.98 6.99
CA SER A 26 -2.74 17.55 6.20
C SER A 26 -2.85 16.04 5.98
N PRO A 27 -2.63 15.51 4.77
CA PRO A 27 -2.37 14.09 4.62
C PRO A 27 -1.15 13.72 5.51
N PRO A 28 -1.08 12.49 6.05
CA PRO A 28 0.07 12.08 6.83
C PRO A 28 1.35 12.35 6.02
N PRO A 29 2.44 12.77 6.67
CA PRO A 29 3.68 13.08 5.97
C PRO A 29 4.07 11.86 5.16
N ALA A 30 4.13 12.01 3.83
CA ALA A 30 4.75 11.04 2.96
C ALA A 30 6.17 10.84 3.50
N MET A 31 6.43 9.67 4.08
CA MET A 31 7.76 9.31 4.53
C MET A 31 8.72 9.55 3.38
N ALA A 32 9.82 10.25 3.62
CA ALA A 32 10.95 10.23 2.71
C ALA A 32 11.29 8.75 2.49
N PHE A 33 10.93 8.20 1.33
CA PHE A 33 11.24 6.82 1.01
C PHE A 33 12.76 6.71 0.98
N ASP A 34 13.33 6.02 1.97
CA ASP A 34 14.71 5.58 1.90
C ASP A 34 14.80 4.66 0.68
N VAL A 35 15.40 5.18 -0.39
CA VAL A 35 15.57 4.46 -1.66
C VAL A 35 16.31 3.13 -1.40
N GLY A 36 17.19 3.09 -0.39
CA GLY A 36 17.84 1.87 0.08
C GLY A 36 16.82 0.86 0.62
N ALA A 37 15.92 1.28 1.51
CA ALA A 37 14.87 0.41 2.04
C ALA A 37 13.92 -0.12 0.96
N VAL A 38 13.59 0.68 -0.06
CA VAL A 38 12.77 0.24 -1.19
C VAL A 38 13.53 -0.80 -2.03
N ILE A 39 14.80 -0.53 -2.37
CA ILE A 39 15.65 -1.48 -3.11
C ILE A 39 15.80 -2.79 -2.34
N ASP A 40 16.08 -2.73 -1.04
CA ASP A 40 16.18 -3.91 -0.18
C ASP A 40 14.85 -4.65 -0.08
N SER A 41 13.73 -3.93 -0.01
CA SER A 41 12.40 -4.56 0.03
C SER A 41 12.09 -5.36 -1.24
N ILE A 42 12.46 -4.83 -2.42
CA ILE A 42 12.31 -5.46 -3.73
C ILE A 42 13.30 -6.61 -3.91
N ARG A 43 14.52 -6.46 -3.40
CA ARG A 43 15.53 -7.51 -3.46
C ARG A 43 15.13 -8.70 -2.60
N LEU A 44 14.73 -8.44 -1.36
CA LEU A 44 14.38 -9.47 -0.40
C LEU A 44 12.99 -10.06 -0.62
N SER A 45 12.13 -9.45 -1.45
CA SER A 45 10.80 -10.04 -1.78
C SER A 45 10.91 -11.35 -2.56
N ARG A 46 12.09 -11.64 -3.12
CA ARG A 46 12.36 -12.92 -3.79
C ARG A 46 12.33 -14.10 -2.84
N TYR A 47 12.53 -13.89 -1.53
CA TYR A 47 12.56 -14.93 -0.53
C TYR A 47 11.21 -14.98 0.22
N PRO A 48 10.31 -15.92 -0.13
CA PRO A 48 8.96 -15.93 0.42
C PRO A 48 8.95 -16.27 1.91
N LEU A 49 7.98 -15.75 2.64
CA LEU A 49 7.67 -16.19 4.00
C LEU A 49 6.40 -17.06 3.96
N ARG A 50 6.19 -17.90 4.97
CA ARG A 50 4.95 -18.66 5.10
C ARG A 50 3.81 -17.71 5.47
N GLU A 51 2.78 -17.63 4.64
CA GLU A 51 1.59 -16.81 4.96
C GLU A 51 0.97 -17.22 6.31
N PRO A 52 0.40 -16.29 7.09
CA PRO A 52 0.28 -14.84 6.85
C PRO A 52 1.44 -14.01 7.48
N GLU A 53 2.66 -14.55 7.56
CA GLU A 53 3.78 -13.84 8.18
C GLU A 53 4.18 -12.59 7.40
N ARG A 54 4.41 -11.48 8.12
CA ARG A 54 4.98 -10.25 7.56
C ARG A 54 6.48 -10.20 7.83
N ARG A 55 7.27 -9.71 6.88
CA ARG A 55 8.71 -9.49 7.09
C ARG A 55 8.93 -8.31 8.02
N VAL A 56 9.69 -8.51 9.08
CA VAL A 56 10.09 -7.45 10.03
C VAL A 56 11.58 -7.16 10.04
N TRP A 57 12.39 -8.08 9.53
CA TRP A 57 13.83 -7.91 9.37
C TRP A 57 14.37 -8.76 8.22
N GLY A 58 15.46 -8.35 7.59
CA GLY A 58 16.16 -9.18 6.61
C GLY A 58 17.48 -8.62 6.12
N THR A 59 18.41 -9.50 5.77
CA THR A 59 19.67 -9.17 5.10
C THR A 59 20.01 -10.21 4.04
N GLU A 60 20.69 -9.79 2.97
CA GLU A 60 21.21 -10.69 1.94
C GLU A 60 22.72 -10.49 1.78
N ASN A 61 23.46 -11.59 1.95
CA ASN A 61 24.89 -11.66 1.71
C ASN A 61 25.17 -12.47 0.43
N VAL A 62 26.45 -12.60 0.08
CA VAL A 62 26.88 -13.35 -1.12
C VAL A 62 26.46 -14.83 -1.06
N ARG A 63 26.47 -15.43 0.14
CA ARG A 63 26.21 -16.86 0.34
C ARG A 63 24.74 -17.20 0.63
N ASP A 64 24.08 -16.37 1.43
CA ASP A 64 22.75 -16.62 1.96
C ASP A 64 21.97 -15.32 2.23
N ALA A 65 20.66 -15.47 2.36
CA ALA A 65 19.74 -14.47 2.87
C ALA A 65 19.15 -14.95 4.20
N VAL A 66 19.09 -14.04 5.18
CA VAL A 66 18.52 -14.31 6.50
C VAL A 66 17.38 -13.34 6.73
N LEU A 67 16.21 -13.85 7.12
CA LEU A 67 14.98 -13.06 7.27
C LEU A 67 14.29 -13.38 8.58
N VAL A 68 13.54 -12.41 9.09
CA VAL A 68 12.59 -12.65 10.18
C VAL A 68 11.18 -12.33 9.70
N GLY A 69 10.34 -13.36 9.70
CA GLY A 69 8.89 -13.22 9.61
C GLY A 69 8.27 -13.03 10.99
N GLN A 70 7.18 -12.28 11.06
CA GLN A 70 6.37 -12.12 12.27
C GLN A 70 4.91 -12.49 11.98
N MET A 71 4.30 -13.28 12.87
CA MET A 71 2.87 -13.53 12.92
C MET A 71 2.38 -13.39 14.37
N GLU A 72 1.61 -12.33 14.64
CA GLU A 72 1.21 -11.96 16.00
C GLU A 72 2.45 -11.79 16.91
N ASN A 73 2.46 -12.41 18.09
CA ASN A 73 3.56 -12.41 19.05
C ASN A 73 4.68 -13.41 18.70
N ARG A 74 4.74 -13.94 17.47
CA ARG A 74 5.74 -14.95 17.10
C ARG A 74 6.64 -14.46 16.00
N LEU A 75 7.95 -14.68 16.17
CA LEU A 75 8.96 -14.50 15.14
C LEU A 75 9.37 -15.84 14.55
N TYR A 76 9.87 -15.82 13.31
CA TYR A 76 10.39 -17.00 12.61
C TYR A 76 11.65 -16.59 11.86
N LEU A 77 12.76 -17.25 12.16
CA LEU A 77 14.00 -17.07 11.43
C LEU A 77 13.98 -17.95 10.18
N TYR A 78 14.25 -17.35 9.02
CA TYR A 78 14.46 -18.07 7.77
C TYR A 78 15.89 -17.89 7.31
N ARG A 79 16.46 -18.97 6.80
CA ARG A 79 17.72 -18.93 6.05
C ARG A 79 17.51 -19.50 4.65
N TYR A 80 17.85 -18.70 3.66
CA TYR A 80 17.85 -19.10 2.25
C TYR A 80 19.28 -19.16 1.73
N VAL A 81 19.67 -20.29 1.14
CA VAL A 81 21.00 -20.47 0.56
C VAL A 81 20.92 -20.33 -0.96
N ARG A 82 21.93 -19.69 -1.54
CA ARG A 82 22.01 -19.43 -2.98
C ARG A 82 22.62 -20.63 -3.72
N GLU A 83 21.85 -21.25 -4.61
CA GLU A 83 22.29 -22.34 -5.50
C GLU A 83 22.52 -21.77 -6.92
N GLY A 84 23.42 -20.78 -7.06
CA GLY A 84 23.74 -20.12 -8.35
C GLY A 84 23.22 -18.68 -8.49
N ALA A 85 23.16 -18.16 -9.72
CA ALA A 85 22.89 -16.73 -9.93
C ALA A 85 21.43 -16.31 -9.64
N LYS A 86 20.45 -17.22 -9.81
CA LYS A 86 19.01 -16.89 -9.75
C LYS A 86 18.15 -17.82 -8.88
N THR A 87 18.73 -18.89 -8.36
CA THR A 87 18.04 -19.95 -7.61
C THR A 87 18.46 -19.91 -6.14
N PHE A 88 17.48 -19.94 -5.25
CA PHE A 88 17.67 -20.00 -3.81
C PHE A 88 16.81 -21.13 -3.25
N LYS A 89 17.31 -21.76 -2.20
CA LYS A 89 16.64 -22.86 -1.51
C LYS A 89 16.47 -22.48 -0.05
N LEU A 90 15.29 -22.76 0.51
CA LEU A 90 15.09 -22.68 1.95
C LEU A 90 15.98 -23.73 2.61
N ASP A 91 16.93 -23.29 3.41
CA ASP A 91 17.80 -24.16 4.20
C ASP A 91 17.08 -24.60 5.47
N PHE A 92 16.61 -23.63 6.25
CA PHE A 92 15.72 -23.89 7.37
C PHE A 92 14.78 -22.72 7.67
N ARG A 93 13.69 -23.05 8.36
CA ARG A 93 12.82 -22.12 9.08
C ARG A 93 12.81 -22.54 10.54
N SER A 94 12.97 -21.60 11.46
CA SER A 94 12.94 -21.91 12.89
C SER A 94 11.58 -22.39 13.36
N GLN A 95 11.59 -23.06 14.52
CA GLN A 95 10.41 -23.17 15.37
C GLN A 95 9.85 -21.78 15.72
N PRO A 96 8.57 -21.66 16.12
CA PRO A 96 8.00 -20.40 16.56
C PRO A 96 8.81 -19.78 17.71
N LEU A 97 9.27 -18.55 17.52
CA LEU A 97 9.98 -17.78 18.54
C LEU A 97 8.96 -16.89 19.25
N VAL A 98 8.45 -17.38 20.38
CA VAL A 98 7.28 -16.80 21.07
C VAL A 98 7.71 -15.63 21.94
N ILE A 99 7.29 -14.42 21.56
CA ILE A 99 7.34 -13.25 22.42
C ILE A 99 6.26 -13.43 23.50
N ASP A 100 6.64 -13.12 24.74
CA ASP A 100 5.76 -13.21 25.90
C ASP A 100 4.37 -12.58 25.62
N PRO A 101 3.29 -13.38 25.64
CA PRO A 101 1.95 -12.90 25.35
C PRO A 101 1.45 -11.84 26.35
N GLU A 102 1.89 -11.85 27.61
CA GLU A 102 1.37 -10.94 28.64
C GLU A 102 1.71 -9.46 28.35
N GLY A 103 2.87 -9.22 27.71
CA GLY A 103 3.35 -7.88 27.36
C GLY A 103 3.09 -7.47 25.92
N TRP A 104 2.53 -8.35 25.08
CA TRP A 104 2.38 -8.12 23.64
C TRP A 104 1.00 -7.57 23.27
N LYS A 105 0.97 -6.66 22.29
CA LYS A 105 -0.27 -6.12 21.71
C LYS A 105 -0.14 -6.07 20.19
N ALA A 106 -1.24 -6.29 19.47
CA ALA A 106 -1.24 -6.30 18.00
C ALA A 106 -0.77 -4.99 17.34
N SER A 107 -0.95 -3.85 18.02
CA SER A 107 -0.48 -2.54 17.55
C SER A 107 1.00 -2.27 17.81
N ARG A 108 1.70 -3.16 18.53
CA ARG A 108 3.09 -2.98 18.92
C ARG A 108 4.00 -3.40 17.77
N GLU A 109 4.91 -2.51 17.39
CA GLU A 109 6.00 -2.82 16.45
C GLU A 109 7.25 -3.20 17.23
N GLU A 110 7.75 -4.42 17.02
CA GLU A 110 9.01 -4.86 17.61
C GLU A 110 10.17 -4.38 16.75
N ASN A 111 11.16 -3.75 17.37
CA ASN A 111 12.47 -3.59 16.76
C ASN A 111 13.16 -4.95 16.83
N VAL A 112 13.30 -5.61 15.68
CA VAL A 112 13.94 -6.92 15.56
C VAL A 112 15.31 -6.75 14.92
N ALA A 113 16.31 -7.46 15.42
CA ALA A 113 17.58 -7.61 14.73
C ALA A 113 18.12 -9.02 14.85
N VAL A 114 18.79 -9.47 13.79
CA VAL A 114 19.44 -10.77 13.77
C VAL A 114 20.95 -10.59 13.65
N ARG A 115 21.67 -11.35 14.47
CA ARG A 115 23.11 -11.53 14.37
C ARG A 115 23.38 -12.97 13.95
N SER A 116 23.96 -13.14 12.76
CA SER A 116 24.38 -14.45 12.26
C SER A 116 25.61 -14.96 13.03
N PRO A 117 25.74 -16.29 13.22
CA PRO A 117 26.89 -16.88 13.89
C PRO A 117 28.18 -16.58 13.11
N ARG A 118 29.24 -16.22 13.84
CA ARG A 118 30.60 -16.00 13.33
C ARG A 118 31.48 -17.20 13.65
N ALA A 119 32.75 -17.16 13.23
CA ALA A 119 33.70 -18.23 13.52
C ALA A 119 33.80 -18.49 15.04
N GLY A 120 33.50 -19.72 15.47
CA GLY A 120 33.48 -20.13 16.88
C GLY A 120 32.10 -20.04 17.56
N GLU A 121 31.07 -19.55 16.88
CA GLU A 121 29.69 -19.49 17.36
C GLU A 121 28.81 -20.49 16.60
N ALA A 122 27.73 -20.94 17.25
CA ALA A 122 26.81 -21.94 16.68
C ALA A 122 25.37 -21.42 16.51
N PHE A 123 25.03 -20.27 17.09
CA PHE A 123 23.66 -19.78 17.14
C PHE A 123 23.50 -18.45 16.41
N TYR A 124 22.39 -18.33 15.69
CA TYR A 124 21.80 -17.05 15.36
C TYR A 124 21.24 -16.44 16.64
N TRP A 125 21.49 -15.14 16.83
CA TRP A 125 20.81 -14.37 17.87
C TRP A 125 19.72 -13.52 17.23
N ILE A 126 18.48 -13.66 17.71
CA ILE A 126 17.35 -12.83 17.34
C ILE A 126 16.98 -12.00 18.55
N GLY A 127 17.45 -10.76 18.59
CA GLY A 127 17.06 -9.80 19.62
C GLY A 127 15.78 -9.08 19.20
N TYR A 128 14.90 -8.81 20.16
CA TYR A 128 13.74 -7.95 19.95
C TYR A 128 13.52 -7.00 21.13
N ALA A 129 13.01 -5.82 20.83
CA ALA A 129 12.65 -4.82 21.83
C ALA A 129 11.39 -4.05 21.42
N ASP A 130 10.59 -3.67 22.41
CA ASP A 130 9.63 -2.57 22.22
C ASP A 130 10.40 -1.29 21.89
N ARG A 131 9.84 -0.42 21.06
CA ARG A 131 10.35 0.95 20.87
C ARG A 131 10.41 1.76 22.18
N THR A 132 9.62 1.37 23.17
CA THR A 132 9.58 2.00 24.49
C THR A 132 10.46 1.29 25.54
N ALA A 133 11.17 0.22 25.16
CA ALA A 133 11.96 -0.57 26.10
C ALA A 133 13.08 0.27 26.75
N SER A 134 13.13 0.24 28.08
CA SER A 134 14.19 0.88 28.86
C SER A 134 15.53 0.18 28.66
N ALA A 135 16.63 0.94 28.66
CA ALA A 135 17.97 0.38 28.72
C ALA A 135 18.14 -0.56 29.94
N GLY A 136 18.87 -1.67 29.78
CA GLY A 136 19.24 -2.56 30.88
C GLY A 136 18.54 -3.92 30.94
N LYS A 137 17.67 -4.25 29.98
CA LYS A 137 17.17 -5.63 29.75
C LYS A 137 17.39 -6.02 28.29
N ALA A 138 17.71 -7.29 28.03
CA ALA A 138 17.83 -7.86 26.71
C ALA A 138 16.99 -9.14 26.61
N THR A 139 16.14 -9.17 25.58
CA THR A 139 15.22 -10.29 25.30
C THR A 139 15.44 -10.77 23.87
N GLY A 140 15.45 -12.08 23.68
CA GLY A 140 15.67 -12.65 22.37
C GLY A 140 15.72 -14.16 22.35
N PHE A 141 16.22 -14.69 21.25
CA PHE A 141 16.28 -16.13 21.00
C PHE A 141 17.65 -16.51 20.44
N LEU A 142 18.16 -17.65 20.89
CA LEU A 142 19.23 -18.37 20.21
C LEU A 142 18.59 -19.41 19.29
N VAL A 143 18.99 -19.45 18.01
CA VAL A 143 18.49 -20.41 17.03
C VAL A 143 19.66 -21.13 16.38
N ASP A 144 19.64 -22.45 16.37
CA ASP A 144 20.70 -23.26 15.74
C ASP A 144 20.48 -23.47 14.24
N ASP A 145 21.39 -24.19 13.60
CA ASP A 145 21.37 -24.50 12.17
C ASP A 145 20.24 -25.46 11.74
N LYS A 146 19.53 -26.05 12.70
CA LYS A 146 18.34 -26.87 12.50
C LYS A 146 17.04 -26.11 12.76
N GLY A 147 17.13 -24.85 13.19
CA GLY A 147 15.98 -24.02 13.53
C GLY A 147 15.40 -24.30 14.92
N GLU A 148 16.09 -25.04 15.79
CA GLU A 148 15.69 -25.20 17.19
C GLU A 148 16.02 -23.92 17.98
N ALA A 149 15.11 -23.54 18.88
CA ALA A 149 15.22 -22.27 19.60
C ALA A 149 15.45 -22.45 21.10
N ALA A 150 16.11 -21.44 21.69
CA ALA A 150 16.13 -21.21 23.13
C ALA A 150 15.78 -19.75 23.41
N SER A 151 14.84 -19.50 24.31
CA SER A 151 14.48 -18.14 24.73
C SER A 151 15.50 -17.60 25.71
N VAL A 152 15.79 -16.31 25.61
CA VAL A 152 16.76 -15.61 26.45
C VAL A 152 16.11 -14.38 27.06
N ASN A 153 16.12 -14.32 28.39
CA ASN A 153 15.78 -13.13 29.16
C ASN A 153 16.99 -12.75 30.00
N ALA A 154 17.53 -11.55 29.79
CA ALA A 154 18.76 -11.12 30.43
C ALA A 154 18.68 -9.69 30.98
N ASP A 155 19.29 -9.47 32.13
CA ASP A 155 19.66 -8.16 32.65
C ASP A 155 21.11 -8.19 33.15
N LYS A 156 21.59 -7.11 33.79
CA LYS A 156 22.97 -7.04 34.29
C LYS A 156 23.33 -8.11 35.35
N GLN A 157 22.35 -8.70 36.03
CA GLN A 157 22.56 -9.69 37.08
C GLN A 157 22.48 -11.12 36.55
N LEU A 158 21.45 -11.42 35.75
CA LEU A 158 21.13 -12.78 35.35
C LEU A 158 20.69 -12.86 33.88
N ALA A 159 21.26 -13.81 33.14
CA ALA A 159 20.66 -14.33 31.91
C ALA A 159 20.06 -15.70 32.16
N VAL A 160 18.78 -15.86 31.83
CA VAL A 160 18.09 -17.16 31.81
C VAL A 160 17.91 -17.59 30.36
N VAL A 161 18.41 -18.77 30.03
CA VAL A 161 18.36 -19.38 28.71
C VAL A 161 17.56 -20.68 28.80
N THR A 162 16.35 -20.67 28.25
CA THR A 162 15.40 -21.81 28.37
C THR A 162 15.25 -22.51 27.03
N SER A 163 15.38 -23.84 27.00
CA SER A 163 15.25 -24.64 25.77
C SER A 163 14.47 -25.92 25.98
N SER A 164 13.72 -26.31 24.95
CA SER A 164 13.05 -27.61 24.86
C SER A 164 14.02 -28.77 24.70
N ARG A 165 15.20 -28.52 24.15
CA ARG A 165 16.28 -29.50 24.07
C ARG A 165 17.16 -29.42 25.30
N PRO A 166 17.56 -30.57 25.90
CA PRO A 166 18.48 -30.59 27.04
C PRO A 166 19.80 -29.87 26.75
N TRP A 167 20.44 -29.37 27.82
CA TRP A 167 21.71 -28.66 27.75
C TRP A 167 22.87 -29.55 28.18
N ASP A 168 23.68 -29.98 27.22
CA ASP A 168 25.02 -30.52 27.46
C ASP A 168 26.07 -29.39 27.59
N GLU A 169 27.29 -29.76 28.00
CA GLU A 169 28.38 -28.82 28.23
C GLU A 169 28.81 -28.07 26.96
N ALA A 170 28.89 -28.77 25.82
CA ALA A 170 29.30 -28.19 24.55
C ALA A 170 28.31 -27.13 24.05
N ARG A 171 27.01 -27.43 24.12
CA ARG A 171 25.93 -26.52 23.72
C ARG A 171 25.88 -25.29 24.63
N ARG A 172 26.12 -25.46 25.94
CA ARG A 172 26.23 -24.33 26.88
C ARG A 172 27.41 -23.42 26.52
N ALA A 173 28.58 -23.98 26.22
CA ALA A 173 29.75 -23.22 25.83
C ALA A 173 29.51 -22.41 24.55
N GLN A 174 28.90 -23.02 23.53
CA GLN A 174 28.54 -22.36 22.27
C GLN A 174 27.49 -21.25 22.44
N ALA A 175 26.47 -21.49 23.27
CA ALA A 175 25.46 -20.50 23.61
C ALA A 175 26.09 -19.30 24.34
N LEU A 176 26.98 -19.57 25.30
CA LEU A 176 27.70 -18.53 26.04
C LEU A 176 28.57 -17.68 25.11
N ALA A 177 29.34 -18.31 24.21
CA ALA A 177 30.17 -17.60 23.23
C ALA A 177 29.32 -16.65 22.36
N THR A 178 28.15 -17.10 21.92
CA THR A 178 27.22 -16.27 21.13
C THR A 178 26.68 -15.10 21.95
N LEU A 179 26.24 -15.36 23.19
CA LEU A 179 25.63 -14.36 24.08
C LEU A 179 26.58 -13.24 24.49
N GLN A 180 27.88 -13.52 24.63
CA GLN A 180 28.89 -12.52 25.02
C GLN A 180 28.91 -11.31 24.09
N ALA A 181 28.75 -11.53 22.78
CA ALA A 181 28.62 -10.46 21.79
C ALA A 181 27.17 -10.01 21.64
N ALA A 182 26.23 -10.95 21.51
CA ALA A 182 24.84 -10.68 21.18
C ALA A 182 24.12 -9.75 22.17
N LEU A 183 24.37 -9.89 23.48
CA LEU A 183 23.68 -9.09 24.51
C LEU A 183 24.14 -7.61 24.53
N ARG A 184 25.19 -7.25 23.79
CA ARG A 184 25.67 -5.87 23.65
C ARG A 184 25.22 -5.21 22.33
N ASP A 185 24.57 -5.98 21.44
CA ASP A 185 24.13 -5.51 20.13
C ASP A 185 22.70 -4.92 20.18
N TYR A 186 22.33 -4.20 19.11
CA TYR A 186 20.94 -3.74 18.89
C TYR A 186 20.00 -4.97 18.70
N PRO A 187 18.72 -4.96 19.15
CA PRO A 187 17.88 -3.81 19.51
C PRO A 187 17.89 -3.40 20.99
N THR A 188 18.31 -4.29 21.89
CA THR A 188 18.40 -4.01 23.33
C THR A 188 19.80 -4.31 23.83
N ARG A 189 20.50 -3.26 24.27
CA ARG A 189 21.92 -3.31 24.63
C ARG A 189 22.07 -3.40 26.15
N LEU A 190 22.83 -4.38 26.62
CA LEU A 190 23.36 -4.40 27.98
C LEU A 190 24.75 -3.76 27.99
N ASP A 191 24.96 -2.81 28.90
CA ASP A 191 26.26 -2.15 29.07
C ASP A 191 27.33 -3.10 29.62
N THR A 192 26.91 -4.12 30.36
CA THR A 192 27.77 -5.15 30.96
C THR A 192 27.17 -6.53 30.76
N PHE A 193 28.03 -7.55 30.58
CA PHE A 193 27.57 -8.94 30.51
C PHE A 193 26.98 -9.39 31.86
N PRO A 194 25.91 -10.20 31.88
CA PRO A 194 25.27 -10.66 33.11
C PRO A 194 26.25 -11.36 34.06
N ALA A 195 26.13 -11.10 35.37
CA ALA A 195 26.98 -11.72 36.38
C ALA A 195 26.80 -13.26 36.48
N GLN A 196 25.60 -13.75 36.16
CA GLN A 196 25.26 -15.18 36.16
C GLN A 196 24.52 -15.56 34.88
N VAL A 197 24.73 -16.79 34.39
CA VAL A 197 23.98 -17.38 33.29
C VAL A 197 23.39 -18.71 33.73
N ARG A 198 22.07 -18.84 33.68
CA ARG A 198 21.32 -20.05 34.04
C ARG A 198 20.73 -20.68 32.78
N PHE A 199 21.07 -21.95 32.55
CA PHE A 199 20.49 -22.75 31.48
C PHE A 199 19.38 -23.63 32.03
N GLU A 200 18.18 -23.49 31.49
CA GLU A 200 16.99 -24.24 31.88
C GLU A 200 16.54 -25.15 30.75
N HIS A 201 16.18 -26.37 31.11
CA HIS A 201 15.50 -27.30 30.22
C HIS A 201 14.02 -27.33 30.60
N GLN A 202 13.15 -27.12 29.62
CA GLN A 202 11.71 -27.22 29.78
C GLN A 202 11.15 -28.09 28.66
N THR A 203 10.64 -29.28 28.99
CA THR A 203 10.06 -30.17 27.99
C THR A 203 8.94 -29.48 27.22
N ALA A 204 9.01 -29.52 25.88
CA ALA A 204 7.95 -28.98 25.04
C ALA A 204 6.66 -29.77 25.27
N PRO A 205 5.50 -29.11 25.39
CA PRO A 205 4.23 -29.81 25.47
C PRO A 205 3.97 -30.57 24.17
N ASP A 206 3.27 -31.71 24.25
CA ASP A 206 2.66 -32.30 23.06
C ASP A 206 1.57 -31.33 22.58
N VAL A 207 1.89 -30.57 21.53
CA VAL A 207 1.04 -29.48 21.06
C VAL A 207 -0.35 -29.97 20.68
N THR A 208 -0.40 -31.12 19.99
CA THR A 208 -1.64 -31.68 19.47
C THR A 208 -2.47 -32.30 20.59
N ALA A 209 -1.86 -33.10 21.48
CA ALA A 209 -2.58 -33.71 22.59
C ALA A 209 -3.07 -32.67 23.61
N THR A 210 -2.28 -31.63 23.87
CA THR A 210 -2.65 -30.54 24.78
C THR A 210 -3.81 -29.73 24.20
N PHE A 211 -3.75 -29.34 22.92
CA PHE A 211 -4.86 -28.66 22.26
C PHE A 211 -6.14 -29.49 22.29
N ARG A 212 -6.06 -30.79 21.96
CA ARG A 212 -7.19 -31.72 22.03
C ARG A 212 -7.84 -31.72 23.41
N THR A 213 -7.03 -31.80 24.45
CA THR A 213 -7.53 -31.82 25.85
C THR A 213 -8.24 -30.52 26.20
N LEU A 214 -7.62 -29.36 25.92
CA LEU A 214 -8.22 -28.06 26.19
C LEU A 214 -9.51 -27.84 25.39
N HIS A 215 -9.54 -28.28 24.12
CA HIS A 215 -10.72 -28.23 23.28
C HIS A 215 -11.85 -29.08 23.83
N GLN A 216 -11.58 -30.32 24.25
CA GLN A 216 -12.57 -31.22 24.85
C GLN A 216 -13.16 -30.63 26.14
N VAL A 217 -12.33 -30.01 26.98
CA VAL A 217 -12.79 -29.31 28.18
C VAL A 217 -13.76 -28.18 27.81
N ALA A 218 -13.38 -27.31 26.87
CA ALA A 218 -14.23 -26.21 26.44
C ALA A 218 -15.55 -26.71 25.80
N ARG A 219 -15.47 -27.76 24.97
CA ARG A 219 -16.62 -28.37 24.28
C ARG A 219 -17.64 -28.99 25.24
N ALA A 220 -17.18 -29.54 26.36
CA ALA A 220 -18.03 -30.17 27.36
C ALA A 220 -18.85 -29.18 28.21
N ILE A 221 -18.48 -27.89 28.21
CA ILE A 221 -19.17 -26.86 29.00
C ILE A 221 -20.46 -26.43 28.26
N PRO A 222 -21.65 -26.53 28.89
CA PRO A 222 -22.89 -26.03 28.30
C PRO A 222 -22.79 -24.54 27.95
N ARG A 223 -23.20 -24.14 26.73
CA ARG A 223 -23.10 -22.73 26.27
C ARG A 223 -23.86 -21.73 27.15
N ALA A 224 -24.86 -22.18 27.92
CA ALA A 224 -25.56 -21.35 28.91
C ALA A 224 -24.66 -20.91 30.08
N LYS A 225 -23.58 -21.65 30.36
CA LYS A 225 -22.59 -21.32 31.40
C LYS A 225 -21.46 -20.44 30.84
N THR A 226 -21.81 -19.23 30.44
CA THR A 226 -20.90 -18.31 29.72
C THR A 226 -19.55 -18.10 30.42
N ALA A 227 -19.56 -17.80 31.72
CA ALA A 227 -18.32 -17.54 32.47
C ALA A 227 -17.37 -18.75 32.57
N GLU A 228 -17.89 -19.97 32.69
CA GLU A 228 -17.06 -21.19 32.70
C GLU A 228 -16.45 -21.42 31.31
N PHE A 229 -17.27 -21.26 30.26
CA PHE A 229 -16.82 -21.41 28.89
C PHE A 229 -15.76 -20.36 28.50
N ASP A 230 -15.97 -19.10 28.86
CA ASP A 230 -15.05 -18.00 28.52
C ASP A 230 -13.68 -18.20 29.15
N ARG A 231 -13.61 -18.80 30.35
CA ARG A 231 -12.34 -19.21 30.97
C ARG A 231 -11.66 -20.32 30.18
N ALA A 232 -12.38 -21.39 29.83
CA ALA A 232 -11.83 -22.48 29.03
C ALA A 232 -11.36 -22.01 27.64
N LEU A 233 -12.12 -21.11 26.99
CA LEU A 233 -11.71 -20.51 25.73
C LEU A 233 -10.47 -19.61 25.90
N SER A 234 -10.34 -18.90 27.03
CA SER A 234 -9.15 -18.10 27.34
C SER A 234 -7.91 -18.97 27.52
N ASP A 235 -8.04 -20.16 28.11
CA ASP A 235 -6.94 -21.12 28.23
C ASP A 235 -6.52 -21.67 26.86
N LEU A 236 -7.48 -22.00 25.99
CA LEU A 236 -7.23 -22.35 24.59
C LEU A 236 -6.48 -21.25 23.83
N ARG A 237 -6.91 -19.99 23.99
CA ARG A 237 -6.25 -18.83 23.36
C ARG A 237 -4.81 -18.68 23.82
N ARG A 238 -4.59 -18.73 25.14
CA ARG A 238 -3.25 -18.62 25.72
C ARG A 238 -2.34 -19.71 25.16
N PHE A 239 -2.85 -20.94 25.07
CA PHE A 239 -2.12 -22.07 24.50
C PHE A 239 -1.78 -21.85 23.01
N VAL A 240 -2.76 -21.51 22.16
CA VAL A 240 -2.55 -21.28 20.73
C VAL A 240 -1.58 -20.12 20.47
N MET A 241 -1.65 -19.05 21.26
CA MET A 241 -0.70 -17.93 21.20
C MET A 241 0.74 -18.35 21.54
N SER A 242 0.90 -19.42 22.33
CA SER A 242 2.21 -19.94 22.72
C SER A 242 2.81 -21.02 21.80
N GLN A 243 2.02 -21.70 20.96
CA GLN A 243 2.51 -22.87 20.20
C GLN A 243 2.46 -22.72 18.67
N ASP A 244 1.77 -21.70 18.14
CA ASP A 244 1.40 -21.58 16.70
C ASP A 244 0.37 -22.65 16.29
N TYR A 245 -0.81 -22.22 15.87
CA TYR A 245 -1.89 -23.15 15.47
C TYR A 245 -1.51 -24.02 14.27
N ARG A 246 -0.53 -23.60 13.48
CA ARG A 246 -0.03 -24.37 12.32
C ARG A 246 0.74 -25.62 12.72
N GLU A 247 1.17 -25.69 13.98
CA GLU A 247 1.89 -26.84 14.56
C GLU A 247 0.94 -27.81 15.29
N ILE A 248 -0.36 -27.49 15.40
CA ILE A 248 -1.39 -28.44 15.83
C ILE A 248 -1.68 -29.35 14.62
N ASP A 249 -1.41 -30.65 14.72
CA ASP A 249 -1.52 -31.63 13.63
C ASP A 249 -0.88 -31.11 12.31
N PRO A 250 0.45 -30.91 12.26
CA PRO A 250 1.11 -30.23 11.13
C PRO A 250 0.95 -31.00 9.81
N ASP A 251 0.80 -32.32 9.87
CA ASP A 251 0.54 -33.18 8.73
C ASP A 251 -0.91 -33.09 8.22
N GLY A 252 -1.83 -32.54 9.03
CA GLY A 252 -3.24 -32.39 8.70
C GLY A 252 -4.00 -33.72 8.54
N LYS A 253 -3.52 -34.80 9.18
CA LYS A 253 -4.07 -36.15 9.01
C LYS A 253 -5.17 -36.46 10.03
N ASP A 254 -5.26 -35.71 11.13
CA ASP A 254 -6.23 -35.96 12.19
C ASP A 254 -7.53 -35.16 11.93
N ALA A 255 -8.55 -35.87 11.44
CA ALA A 255 -9.87 -35.29 11.18
C ALA A 255 -10.49 -34.64 12.42
N GLU A 256 -10.25 -35.19 13.63
CA GLU A 256 -10.74 -34.63 14.90
C GLU A 256 -10.07 -33.28 15.20
N MET A 257 -8.80 -33.10 14.84
CA MET A 257 -8.10 -31.81 15.02
C MET A 257 -8.63 -30.74 14.09
N LEU A 258 -8.99 -31.10 12.86
CA LEU A 258 -9.67 -30.15 11.96
C LEU A 258 -11.06 -29.75 12.49
N ILE A 259 -11.79 -30.66 13.15
CA ILE A 259 -13.05 -30.31 13.83
C ILE A 259 -12.75 -29.33 14.96
N ALA A 260 -11.77 -29.66 15.80
CA ALA A 260 -11.41 -28.86 16.96
C ALA A 260 -10.94 -27.45 16.59
N LEU A 261 -10.13 -27.31 15.54
CA LEU A 261 -9.71 -26.02 15.00
C LEU A 261 -10.88 -25.22 14.40
N ASN A 262 -11.79 -25.89 13.69
CA ASN A 262 -13.00 -25.24 13.18
C ASN A 262 -13.89 -24.72 14.31
N ASP A 263 -14.13 -25.53 15.33
CA ASP A 263 -14.92 -25.16 16.51
C ASP A 263 -14.25 -23.99 17.26
N TYR A 264 -12.93 -24.06 17.44
CA TYR A 264 -12.15 -22.99 18.05
C TYR A 264 -12.29 -21.68 17.26
N GLY A 265 -12.14 -21.72 15.93
CA GLY A 265 -12.36 -20.56 15.06
C GLY A 265 -13.77 -19.99 15.18
N PHE A 266 -14.80 -20.85 15.24
CA PHE A 266 -16.17 -20.43 15.50
C PHE A 266 -16.34 -19.74 16.87
N TRP A 267 -15.83 -20.34 17.94
CA TRP A 267 -15.90 -19.77 19.28
C TRP A 267 -15.17 -18.43 19.39
N LEU A 268 -14.02 -18.28 18.73
CA LEU A 268 -13.32 -17.00 18.60
C LEU A 268 -14.20 -15.94 17.93
N ALA A 269 -14.87 -16.28 16.84
CA ALA A 269 -15.78 -15.36 16.15
C ALA A 269 -16.99 -14.96 17.01
N GLU A 270 -17.54 -15.89 17.81
CA GLU A 270 -18.65 -15.61 18.74
C GLU A 270 -18.27 -14.63 19.84
N SER A 271 -17.10 -14.85 20.44
CA SER A 271 -16.54 -14.05 21.54
C SER A 271 -15.86 -12.75 21.08
N GLY A 272 -15.87 -12.48 19.77
CA GLY A 272 -15.41 -11.23 19.19
C GLY A 272 -13.94 -11.20 18.80
N ASP A 273 -13.17 -12.28 18.87
CA ASP A 273 -11.81 -12.35 18.30
C ASP A 273 -11.85 -12.77 16.82
N THR A 274 -12.52 -11.93 16.03
CA THR A 274 -12.84 -12.17 14.61
C THR A 274 -11.61 -12.25 13.72
N ALA A 275 -10.54 -11.53 14.04
CA ALA A 275 -9.30 -11.54 13.25
C ALA A 275 -8.54 -12.86 13.46
N GLN A 276 -8.46 -13.37 14.69
CA GLN A 276 -7.85 -14.68 14.94
C GLN A 276 -8.73 -15.79 14.38
N ALA A 277 -10.06 -15.68 14.52
CA ALA A 277 -11.01 -16.62 13.91
C ALA A 277 -10.80 -16.77 12.40
N ASP A 278 -10.70 -15.67 11.66
CA ASP A 278 -10.48 -15.67 10.20
C ASP A 278 -9.17 -16.40 9.82
N ARG A 279 -8.09 -16.18 10.58
CA ARG A 279 -6.80 -16.87 10.37
C ARG A 279 -6.91 -18.38 10.59
N ILE A 280 -7.47 -18.79 11.73
CA ILE A 280 -7.65 -20.22 12.07
C ILE A 280 -8.52 -20.91 11.01
N LEU A 281 -9.67 -20.32 10.66
CA LEU A 281 -10.60 -20.91 9.71
C LEU A 281 -10.04 -20.92 8.28
N THR A 282 -9.18 -19.95 7.94
CA THR A 282 -8.41 -20.00 6.69
C THR A 282 -7.44 -21.16 6.66
N ASP A 283 -6.75 -21.45 7.74
CA ASP A 283 -5.86 -22.61 7.81
C ASP A 283 -6.62 -23.95 7.80
N VAL A 284 -7.79 -24.01 8.46
CA VAL A 284 -8.69 -25.17 8.35
C VAL A 284 -9.06 -25.41 6.89
N LEU A 285 -9.49 -24.38 6.16
CA LEU A 285 -9.86 -24.49 4.75
C LEU A 285 -8.67 -24.74 3.82
N ARG A 286 -7.46 -24.31 4.20
CA ARG A 286 -6.21 -24.64 3.48
C ARG A 286 -5.90 -26.13 3.60
N ARG A 287 -6.11 -26.72 4.78
CA ARG A 287 -5.89 -28.16 5.04
C ARG A 287 -7.00 -29.04 4.45
N ASP A 288 -8.24 -28.59 4.56
CA ASP A 288 -9.42 -29.29 4.05
C ASP A 288 -10.42 -28.31 3.39
N PRO A 289 -10.29 -28.05 2.08
CA PRO A 289 -11.23 -27.22 1.32
C PRO A 289 -12.64 -27.83 1.18
N SER A 290 -12.83 -29.11 1.55
CA SER A 290 -14.15 -29.76 1.52
C SER A 290 -15.02 -29.41 2.73
N ARG A 291 -14.42 -28.82 3.77
CA ARG A 291 -15.06 -28.50 5.05
C ARG A 291 -16.10 -27.38 4.95
N THR A 292 -17.32 -27.71 4.52
CA THR A 292 -18.41 -26.75 4.30
C THR A 292 -18.69 -25.83 5.49
N ALA A 293 -18.67 -26.34 6.73
CA ALA A 293 -18.92 -25.53 7.93
C ALA A 293 -17.88 -24.40 8.15
N ALA A 294 -16.62 -24.62 7.74
CA ALA A 294 -15.57 -23.63 7.94
C ALA A 294 -15.76 -22.38 7.07
N TYR A 295 -16.36 -22.52 5.88
CA TYR A 295 -16.76 -21.37 5.06
C TYR A 295 -17.82 -20.51 5.78
N LEU A 296 -18.83 -21.14 6.37
CA LEU A 296 -19.87 -20.41 7.11
C LEU A 296 -19.29 -19.66 8.30
N ASN A 297 -18.47 -20.34 9.10
CA ASN A 297 -17.82 -19.77 10.27
C ASN A 297 -16.89 -18.62 9.90
N ARG A 298 -16.15 -18.75 8.78
CA ARG A 298 -15.23 -17.71 8.32
C ARG A 298 -15.99 -16.52 7.75
N ALA A 299 -17.08 -16.76 7.03
CA ALA A 299 -17.99 -15.72 6.56
C ALA A 299 -18.53 -14.90 7.75
N ASP A 300 -19.01 -15.56 8.81
CA ASP A 300 -19.51 -14.90 10.01
C ASP A 300 -18.42 -14.10 10.74
N ALA A 301 -17.21 -14.64 10.83
CA ALA A 301 -16.06 -13.93 11.41
C ALA A 301 -15.72 -12.66 10.62
N ARG A 302 -15.64 -12.76 9.29
CA ARG A 302 -15.36 -11.63 8.38
C ARG A 302 -16.50 -10.61 8.38
N TRP A 303 -17.74 -11.07 8.44
CA TRP A 303 -18.92 -10.20 8.50
C TRP A 303 -18.92 -9.35 9.76
N LYS A 304 -18.53 -9.91 10.91
CA LYS A 304 -18.32 -9.14 12.15
C LYS A 304 -17.06 -8.26 12.08
N GLN A 305 -15.99 -8.72 11.45
CA GLN A 305 -14.75 -7.95 11.31
C GLN A 305 -14.96 -6.63 10.54
N ARG A 306 -15.86 -6.62 9.54
CA ARG A 306 -16.20 -5.40 8.78
C ARG A 306 -16.75 -4.27 9.65
N GLU A 307 -17.29 -4.58 10.83
CA GLU A 307 -17.85 -3.61 11.78
C GLU A 307 -16.76 -2.93 12.63
N LYS A 308 -15.54 -3.50 12.64
CA LYS A 308 -14.41 -3.00 13.44
C LYS A 308 -13.49 -2.03 12.71
N SER A 309 -13.46 -2.07 11.38
CA SER A 309 -12.55 -1.28 10.55
C SER A 309 -13.34 -0.59 9.44
N ARG A 310 -13.51 0.73 9.53
CA ARG A 310 -14.25 1.51 8.52
C ARG A 310 -13.57 1.46 7.16
N GLU A 311 -12.23 1.48 7.15
CA GLU A 311 -11.42 1.47 5.93
C GLU A 311 -11.45 0.11 5.24
N GLU A 312 -11.43 -1.00 6.00
CA GLU A 312 -11.44 -2.37 5.46
C GLU A 312 -12.85 -2.97 5.38
N ARG A 313 -13.90 -2.18 5.64
CA ARG A 313 -15.27 -2.67 5.65
C ARG A 313 -15.65 -3.36 4.35
N ALA A 314 -15.37 -2.72 3.21
CA ALA A 314 -15.67 -3.28 1.89
C ALA A 314 -14.88 -4.57 1.61
N TYR A 315 -13.62 -4.62 2.06
CA TYR A 315 -12.75 -5.79 1.90
C TYR A 315 -13.31 -7.01 2.64
N TYR A 316 -13.61 -6.87 3.93
CA TYR A 316 -14.17 -7.96 4.72
C TYR A 316 -15.59 -8.34 4.29
N GLU A 317 -16.39 -7.38 3.84
CA GLU A 317 -17.72 -7.63 3.29
C GLU A 317 -17.67 -8.47 2.01
N ALA A 318 -16.77 -8.14 1.08
CA ALA A 318 -16.58 -8.91 -0.15
C ALA A 318 -16.13 -10.36 0.14
N LEU A 319 -15.16 -10.53 1.05
CA LEU A 319 -14.68 -11.85 1.45
C LEU A 319 -15.75 -12.68 2.18
N ALA A 320 -16.54 -12.05 3.07
CA ALA A 320 -17.62 -12.72 3.77
C ALA A 320 -18.72 -13.18 2.79
N ARG A 321 -19.11 -12.32 1.85
CA ARG A 321 -20.05 -12.66 0.78
C ARG A 321 -19.55 -13.83 -0.05
N GLU A 322 -18.27 -13.86 -0.37
CA GLU A 322 -17.68 -14.98 -1.09
C GLU A 322 -17.75 -16.30 -0.31
N ASP A 323 -17.40 -16.28 0.97
CA ASP A 323 -17.49 -17.48 1.81
C ASP A 323 -18.93 -17.98 1.98
N TYR A 324 -19.91 -17.07 2.08
CA TYR A 324 -21.33 -17.46 2.08
C TYR A 324 -21.75 -18.13 0.76
N ARG A 325 -21.27 -17.60 -0.38
CA ARG A 325 -21.49 -18.20 -1.71
C ARG A 325 -20.88 -19.60 -1.81
N LEU A 326 -19.65 -19.77 -1.33
CA LEU A 326 -18.97 -21.06 -1.29
C LEU A 326 -19.69 -22.07 -0.39
N TYR A 327 -20.15 -21.64 0.79
CA TYR A 327 -20.97 -22.47 1.67
C TYR A 327 -22.25 -22.94 0.97
N CYS A 328 -23.06 -22.01 0.44
CA CYS A 328 -24.35 -22.37 -0.12
C CYS A 328 -24.22 -23.14 -1.44
N THR A 329 -23.22 -22.84 -2.28
CA THR A 329 -22.91 -23.66 -3.47
C THR A 329 -22.62 -25.11 -3.10
N LYS A 330 -21.82 -25.35 -2.06
CA LYS A 330 -21.50 -26.72 -1.60
C LYS A 330 -22.74 -27.45 -1.11
N ARG A 331 -23.61 -26.78 -0.34
CA ARG A 331 -24.88 -27.35 0.14
C ARG A 331 -25.81 -27.72 -1.02
N LEU A 332 -25.97 -26.81 -1.98
CA LEU A 332 -26.80 -27.06 -3.17
C LEU A 332 -26.26 -28.22 -4.01
N ALA A 333 -24.94 -28.28 -4.22
CA ALA A 333 -24.30 -29.38 -4.94
C ALA A 333 -24.49 -30.74 -4.24
N ALA A 334 -24.46 -30.75 -2.90
CA ALA A 334 -24.72 -31.94 -2.08
C ALA A 334 -26.22 -32.26 -1.93
N LYS A 335 -27.12 -31.45 -2.50
CA LYS A 335 -28.59 -31.55 -2.32
C LYS A 335 -29.01 -31.46 -0.85
N GLU A 336 -28.25 -30.73 -0.03
CA GLU A 336 -28.54 -30.49 1.38
C GLU A 336 -29.35 -29.20 1.57
N THR A 337 -30.38 -29.24 2.42
CA THR A 337 -31.16 -28.03 2.76
C THR A 337 -30.32 -27.03 3.54
N ILE A 338 -30.37 -25.75 3.20
CA ILE A 338 -29.76 -24.69 4.01
C ILE A 338 -30.71 -24.37 5.18
N PRO A 339 -30.29 -24.45 6.45
CA PRO A 339 -31.16 -24.14 7.58
C PRO A 339 -31.75 -22.73 7.49
N GLY A 340 -33.03 -22.55 7.84
CA GLY A 340 -33.77 -21.32 7.57
C GLY A 340 -33.13 -20.05 8.15
N ASN A 341 -32.61 -20.11 9.39
CA ASN A 341 -31.88 -19.01 9.99
C ASN A 341 -30.59 -18.64 9.23
N ILE A 342 -29.87 -19.64 8.71
CA ILE A 342 -28.68 -19.45 7.90
C ILE A 342 -29.06 -18.90 6.52
N ALA A 343 -30.13 -19.42 5.91
CA ALA A 343 -30.62 -18.95 4.61
C ALA A 343 -31.02 -17.48 4.66
N THR A 344 -31.77 -17.06 5.70
CA THR A 344 -32.14 -15.66 5.91
C THR A 344 -30.92 -14.76 6.04
N ARG A 345 -29.92 -15.18 6.83
CA ARG A 345 -28.68 -14.42 7.02
C ARG A 345 -27.87 -14.29 5.73
N ILE A 346 -27.70 -15.38 4.98
CA ILE A 346 -26.98 -15.36 3.70
C ILE A 346 -27.75 -14.52 2.68
N GLY A 347 -29.08 -14.68 2.59
CA GLY A 347 -29.93 -13.89 1.70
C GLY A 347 -29.81 -12.38 1.98
N ALA A 348 -29.82 -11.98 3.26
CA ALA A 348 -29.58 -10.60 3.65
C ALA A 348 -28.16 -10.12 3.28
N ALA A 349 -27.13 -10.93 3.52
CA ALA A 349 -25.75 -10.57 3.20
C ALA A 349 -25.49 -10.45 1.69
N LEU A 350 -26.12 -11.31 0.89
CA LEU A 350 -26.00 -11.35 -0.57
C LEU A 350 -27.01 -10.45 -1.29
N GLU A 351 -27.95 -9.85 -0.56
CA GLU A 351 -29.03 -9.00 -1.07
C GLU A 351 -29.95 -9.74 -2.07
N VAL A 352 -30.35 -10.97 -1.71
CA VAL A 352 -31.21 -11.84 -2.51
C VAL A 352 -32.32 -12.46 -1.65
N SER A 353 -33.48 -12.71 -2.25
CA SER A 353 -34.63 -13.36 -1.60
C SER A 353 -34.55 -14.89 -1.58
N THR A 354 -33.85 -15.49 -2.56
CA THR A 354 -33.72 -16.95 -2.71
C THR A 354 -32.26 -17.35 -2.95
N LEU A 355 -31.84 -18.46 -2.33
CA LEU A 355 -30.49 -19.02 -2.48
C LEU A 355 -30.48 -20.13 -3.53
N ASP A 356 -30.48 -19.73 -4.80
CA ASP A 356 -30.30 -20.63 -5.94
C ASP A 356 -28.84 -20.71 -6.41
N ALA A 357 -28.58 -21.48 -7.47
CA ALA A 357 -27.25 -21.64 -8.03
C ALA A 357 -26.63 -20.32 -8.54
N GLN A 358 -27.45 -19.35 -8.96
CA GLN A 358 -26.96 -18.06 -9.45
C GLN A 358 -26.58 -17.14 -8.29
N ALA A 359 -27.42 -17.04 -7.25
CA ALA A 359 -27.16 -16.30 -6.03
C ALA A 359 -25.90 -16.81 -5.31
N CYS A 360 -25.73 -18.13 -5.27
CA CYS A 360 -24.63 -18.80 -4.57
C CYS A 360 -23.32 -18.86 -5.35
N ARG A 361 -23.28 -18.44 -6.62
CA ARG A 361 -22.10 -18.57 -7.47
C ARG A 361 -20.87 -17.82 -6.91
N PRO A 362 -19.75 -18.51 -6.61
CA PRO A 362 -18.50 -17.87 -6.19
C PRO A 362 -18.03 -16.85 -7.23
N ARG A 363 -17.62 -15.65 -6.80
CA ARG A 363 -17.24 -14.55 -7.68
C ARG A 363 -15.73 -14.30 -7.75
N LEU A 364 -14.94 -14.84 -6.82
CA LEU A 364 -13.50 -14.54 -6.73
C LEU A 364 -12.62 -15.50 -7.56
N ALA A 365 -13.14 -16.66 -7.97
CA ALA A 365 -12.40 -17.66 -8.75
C ALA A 365 -11.86 -17.10 -10.09
N ILE A 366 -12.55 -16.12 -10.69
CA ILE A 366 -12.13 -15.53 -11.98
C ILE A 366 -10.82 -14.76 -11.84
N PHE A 367 -10.60 -14.14 -10.68
CA PHE A 367 -9.39 -13.38 -10.39
C PHE A 367 -8.16 -14.28 -10.25
N GLN A 368 -8.32 -15.47 -9.67
CA GLN A 368 -7.25 -16.46 -9.59
C GLN A 368 -6.84 -16.96 -10.99
N ALA A 369 -7.82 -17.23 -11.86
CA ALA A 369 -7.57 -17.61 -13.25
C ALA A 369 -6.82 -16.49 -14.02
N ILE A 370 -7.23 -15.23 -13.84
CA ILE A 370 -6.52 -14.07 -14.42
C ILE A 370 -5.09 -13.96 -13.89
N GLN A 371 -4.88 -14.17 -12.59
CA GLN A 371 -3.53 -14.16 -11.99
C GLN A 371 -2.64 -15.26 -12.55
N ALA A 372 -3.20 -16.43 -12.84
CA ALA A 372 -2.52 -17.55 -13.48
C ALA A 372 -2.41 -17.41 -15.01
N ASN A 373 -3.01 -16.36 -15.61
CA ASN A 373 -3.15 -16.18 -17.06
C ASN A 373 -3.87 -17.36 -17.75
N ASP A 374 -4.80 -18.01 -17.05
CA ASP A 374 -5.59 -19.13 -17.55
C ASP A 374 -6.83 -18.62 -18.28
N LEU A 375 -6.69 -18.44 -19.60
CA LEU A 375 -7.74 -17.89 -20.46
C LEU A 375 -8.96 -18.82 -20.54
N GLU A 376 -8.76 -20.13 -20.57
CA GLU A 376 -9.84 -21.11 -20.70
C GLU A 376 -10.68 -21.21 -19.42
N ALA A 377 -10.04 -21.12 -18.25
CA ALA A 377 -10.77 -21.03 -16.99
C ALA A 377 -11.63 -19.75 -16.93
N VAL A 378 -11.14 -18.61 -17.43
CA VAL A 378 -11.92 -17.38 -17.51
C VAL A 378 -13.09 -17.51 -18.48
N ARG A 379 -12.88 -18.05 -19.69
CA ARG A 379 -13.97 -18.33 -20.65
C ARG A 379 -15.04 -19.23 -20.06
N THR A 380 -14.63 -20.30 -19.38
CA THR A 380 -15.55 -21.26 -18.75
C THR A 380 -16.39 -20.59 -17.68
N GLN A 381 -15.78 -19.75 -16.83
CA GLN A 381 -16.52 -19.03 -15.78
C GLN A 381 -17.52 -18.04 -16.36
N LEU A 382 -17.12 -17.25 -17.38
CA LEU A 382 -17.99 -16.30 -18.06
C LEU A 382 -19.15 -17.00 -18.79
N ALA A 383 -18.86 -18.06 -19.56
CA ALA A 383 -19.87 -18.89 -20.23
C ALA A 383 -20.82 -19.55 -19.23
N GLY A 384 -20.32 -19.86 -18.03
CA GLY A 384 -21.14 -20.35 -16.94
C GLY A 384 -22.14 -19.32 -16.44
N GLY A 385 -21.99 -18.01 -16.71
CA GLY A 385 -22.83 -16.93 -16.18
C GLY A 385 -22.17 -16.10 -15.06
N GLN A 386 -20.84 -16.11 -14.96
CA GLN A 386 -20.12 -15.19 -14.06
C GLN A 386 -20.33 -13.74 -14.53
N ASP A 387 -20.62 -12.83 -13.60
CA ASP A 387 -20.72 -11.41 -13.91
C ASP A 387 -19.32 -10.84 -14.29
N PRO A 388 -19.12 -10.36 -15.53
CA PRO A 388 -17.84 -9.81 -15.99
C PRO A 388 -17.46 -8.50 -15.27
N ASN A 389 -18.43 -7.85 -14.62
CA ASN A 389 -18.25 -6.59 -13.90
C ASN A 389 -18.16 -6.78 -12.38
N GLY A 390 -18.16 -8.02 -11.90
CA GLY A 390 -17.94 -8.33 -10.50
C GLY A 390 -16.61 -7.76 -9.99
N LEU A 391 -16.62 -7.26 -8.75
CA LEU A 391 -15.43 -6.73 -8.08
C LEU A 391 -14.88 -7.75 -7.09
N ASN A 392 -13.55 -7.80 -6.96
CA ASN A 392 -12.89 -8.55 -5.91
C ASN A 392 -12.88 -7.80 -4.56
N GLU A 393 -12.25 -8.38 -3.56
CA GLU A 393 -12.09 -7.83 -2.22
C GLU A 393 -11.33 -6.50 -2.16
N HIS A 394 -10.55 -6.19 -3.20
CA HIS A 394 -9.86 -4.90 -3.36
C HIS A 394 -10.65 -3.88 -4.20
N GLY A 395 -11.90 -4.17 -4.53
CA GLY A 395 -12.75 -3.31 -5.37
C GLY A 395 -12.33 -3.27 -6.84
N ARG A 396 -11.54 -4.25 -7.31
CA ARG A 396 -11.05 -4.30 -8.69
C ARG A 396 -11.93 -5.21 -9.54
N SER A 397 -12.22 -4.78 -10.76
CA SER A 397 -12.88 -5.64 -11.76
C SER A 397 -11.89 -6.64 -12.37
N ALA A 398 -12.40 -7.72 -12.93
CA ALA A 398 -11.61 -8.68 -13.71
C ALA A 398 -10.81 -7.97 -14.82
N LEU A 399 -11.45 -7.01 -15.51
CA LEU A 399 -10.82 -6.19 -16.54
C LEU A 399 -9.66 -5.33 -15.99
N SER A 400 -9.82 -4.67 -14.84
CA SER A 400 -8.74 -3.92 -14.17
C SER A 400 -7.54 -4.80 -13.87
N VAL A 401 -7.75 -6.02 -13.36
CA VAL A 401 -6.66 -6.95 -13.06
C VAL A 401 -5.92 -7.36 -14.34
N ALA A 402 -6.63 -7.74 -15.39
CA ALA A 402 -6.03 -8.10 -16.67
C ALA A 402 -5.25 -6.95 -17.33
N VAL A 403 -5.80 -5.72 -17.28
CA VAL A 403 -5.14 -4.50 -17.80
C VAL A 403 -3.84 -4.21 -17.05
N SER A 404 -3.85 -4.24 -15.72
CA SER A 404 -2.64 -4.01 -14.90
C SER A 404 -1.53 -5.02 -15.18
N ARG A 405 -1.90 -6.24 -15.62
CA ARG A 405 -1.00 -7.34 -15.97
C ARG A 405 -0.63 -7.37 -17.45
N LYS A 406 -1.12 -6.42 -18.25
CA LYS A 406 -0.89 -6.30 -19.70
C LYS A 406 -1.29 -7.56 -20.49
N GLN A 407 -2.32 -8.28 -20.04
CA GLN A 407 -2.79 -9.53 -20.67
C GLN A 407 -3.78 -9.24 -21.81
N LEU A 408 -3.27 -8.99 -23.02
CA LEU A 408 -4.06 -8.51 -24.16
C LEU A 408 -5.26 -9.42 -24.51
N GLU A 409 -5.03 -10.73 -24.65
CA GLU A 409 -6.11 -11.67 -24.99
C GLU A 409 -7.13 -11.81 -23.86
N MET A 410 -6.68 -11.79 -22.61
CA MET A 410 -7.57 -11.82 -21.44
C MET A 410 -8.52 -10.61 -21.44
N VAL A 411 -7.98 -9.43 -21.77
CA VAL A 411 -8.76 -8.19 -21.89
C VAL A 411 -9.81 -8.31 -22.99
N ARG A 412 -9.48 -8.86 -24.16
CA ARG A 412 -10.47 -9.09 -25.23
C ARG A 412 -11.60 -10.00 -24.76
N VAL A 413 -11.27 -11.13 -24.13
CA VAL A 413 -12.29 -12.08 -23.63
C VAL A 413 -13.24 -11.43 -22.62
N LEU A 414 -12.71 -10.60 -21.71
CA LEU A 414 -13.53 -9.92 -20.72
C LEU A 414 -14.43 -8.85 -21.36
N LEU A 415 -13.92 -8.09 -22.33
CA LEU A 415 -14.69 -7.09 -23.06
C LEU A 415 -15.78 -7.74 -23.92
N ASP A 416 -15.47 -8.83 -24.62
CA ASP A 416 -16.43 -9.62 -25.43
C ASP A 416 -17.56 -10.18 -24.55
N ALA A 417 -17.26 -10.46 -23.27
CA ALA A 417 -18.25 -10.89 -22.29
C ALA A 417 -19.06 -9.74 -21.67
N GLY A 418 -18.79 -8.48 -22.03
CA GLY A 418 -19.52 -7.29 -21.54
C GLY A 418 -18.90 -6.62 -20.31
N ALA A 419 -17.60 -6.79 -20.06
CA ALA A 419 -16.89 -6.01 -19.06
C ALA A 419 -16.86 -4.52 -19.43
N LYS A 420 -17.12 -3.64 -18.47
CA LYS A 420 -17.12 -2.19 -18.64
C LYS A 420 -15.71 -1.63 -18.68
N ALA A 421 -15.38 -0.89 -19.74
CA ALA A 421 -14.06 -0.31 -19.97
C ALA A 421 -13.83 1.05 -19.29
N ASP A 422 -14.82 1.58 -18.57
CA ASP A 422 -14.79 2.90 -17.90
C ASP A 422 -14.48 2.83 -16.39
N GLY A 423 -14.28 1.62 -15.85
CA GLY A 423 -13.96 1.43 -14.43
C GLY A 423 -12.56 1.93 -14.03
N PRO A 424 -12.31 2.10 -12.71
CA PRO A 424 -10.98 2.45 -12.22
C PRO A 424 -10.06 1.22 -12.09
N ASP A 425 -8.75 1.48 -12.09
CA ASP A 425 -7.67 0.57 -11.68
C ASP A 425 -6.79 1.30 -10.67
N ASN A 426 -6.96 0.97 -9.38
CA ASN A 426 -6.25 1.60 -8.26
C ASN A 426 -6.32 3.14 -8.26
N GLY A 427 -7.51 3.69 -8.56
CA GLY A 427 -7.74 5.14 -8.59
C GLY A 427 -7.39 5.82 -9.91
N PHE A 428 -6.90 5.09 -10.92
CA PHE A 428 -6.67 5.60 -12.28
C PHE A 428 -7.67 5.00 -13.28
N SER A 429 -7.82 5.58 -14.46
CA SER A 429 -8.62 4.96 -15.52
C SER A 429 -7.91 3.74 -16.12
N LEU A 430 -8.66 2.80 -16.70
CA LEU A 430 -8.05 1.67 -17.43
C LEU A 430 -7.14 2.13 -18.56
N VAL A 431 -7.50 3.21 -19.27
CA VAL A 431 -6.64 3.81 -20.30
C VAL A 431 -5.31 4.26 -19.70
N ALA A 432 -5.33 4.92 -18.54
CA ALA A 432 -4.12 5.37 -17.86
C ALA A 432 -3.17 4.21 -17.54
N SER A 433 -3.73 3.10 -17.01
CA SER A 433 -3.00 1.88 -16.69
C SER A 433 -2.55 1.10 -17.92
N ALA A 434 -3.23 1.25 -19.06
CA ALA A 434 -2.91 0.57 -20.30
C ALA A 434 -1.72 1.18 -21.05
N LEU A 435 -1.47 2.48 -20.89
CA LEU A 435 -0.36 3.18 -21.54
C LEU A 435 1.01 2.51 -21.25
N PRO A 436 1.92 2.51 -22.24
CA PRO A 436 3.25 1.93 -22.10
C PRO A 436 4.15 2.77 -21.18
N ASP A 437 5.18 2.11 -20.64
CA ASP A 437 6.29 2.77 -19.96
C ASP A 437 7.11 3.58 -20.99
N ALA A 438 7.73 4.68 -20.56
CA ALA A 438 8.61 5.49 -21.41
C ALA A 438 9.78 4.69 -22.03
N LYS A 439 10.15 3.56 -21.43
CA LYS A 439 11.23 2.68 -21.90
C LYS A 439 10.75 1.59 -22.88
N ASP A 440 9.46 1.50 -23.17
CA ASP A 440 8.91 0.50 -24.09
C ASP A 440 9.22 0.90 -25.55
N THR A 441 10.18 0.21 -26.16
CA THR A 441 10.66 0.49 -27.52
C THR A 441 9.94 -0.30 -28.61
N ARG A 442 8.89 -1.06 -28.26
CA ARG A 442 8.10 -1.81 -29.25
C ARG A 442 7.43 -0.87 -30.26
N PRO A 443 7.05 -1.38 -31.44
CA PRO A 443 6.29 -0.61 -32.43
C PRO A 443 5.05 0.04 -31.80
N ALA A 444 4.69 1.24 -32.25
CA ALA A 444 3.57 2.01 -31.71
C ALA A 444 2.27 1.20 -31.64
N ALA A 445 1.97 0.45 -32.71
CA ALA A 445 0.81 -0.43 -32.78
C ALA A 445 0.79 -1.49 -31.68
N GLU A 446 1.94 -2.06 -31.31
CA GLU A 446 2.04 -3.09 -30.27
C GLU A 446 2.00 -2.49 -28.86
N ARG A 447 2.73 -1.40 -28.61
CA ARG A 447 2.79 -0.78 -27.28
C ARG A 447 1.47 -0.12 -26.86
N TYR A 448 0.66 0.35 -27.83
CA TYR A 448 -0.65 0.96 -27.59
C TYR A 448 -1.82 0.00 -27.77
N ALA A 449 -1.62 -1.22 -28.28
CA ALA A 449 -2.69 -2.20 -28.54
C ALA A 449 -3.68 -2.36 -27.37
N LEU A 450 -3.17 -2.38 -26.13
CA LEU A 450 -4.03 -2.50 -24.96
C LEU A 450 -4.91 -1.26 -24.73
N ALA A 451 -4.35 -0.06 -24.89
CA ALA A 451 -5.10 1.18 -24.78
C ALA A 451 -6.10 1.33 -25.93
N ASP A 452 -5.72 0.95 -27.14
CA ASP A 452 -6.57 0.94 -28.33
C ASP A 452 -7.82 0.07 -28.13
N ILE A 453 -7.64 -1.15 -27.63
CA ILE A 453 -8.75 -2.07 -27.35
C ILE A 453 -9.72 -1.49 -26.32
N LEU A 454 -9.20 -0.88 -25.25
CA LEU A 454 -10.05 -0.27 -24.22
C LEU A 454 -10.82 0.93 -24.76
N ILE A 455 -10.16 1.81 -25.52
CA ILE A 455 -10.81 2.98 -26.13
C ILE A 455 -11.87 2.54 -27.14
N ALA A 456 -11.59 1.53 -27.96
CA ALA A 456 -12.56 0.94 -28.88
C ALA A 456 -13.77 0.34 -28.15
N ALA A 457 -13.57 -0.18 -26.94
CA ALA A 457 -14.63 -0.65 -26.05
C ALA A 457 -15.31 0.47 -25.23
N GLY A 458 -15.05 1.74 -25.54
CA GLY A 458 -15.70 2.90 -24.92
C GLY A 458 -15.01 3.45 -23.68
N ALA A 459 -13.76 3.04 -23.38
CA ALA A 459 -13.02 3.62 -22.28
C ALA A 459 -12.75 5.12 -22.52
N PRO A 460 -13.10 6.01 -21.57
CA PRO A 460 -12.90 7.44 -21.73
C PRO A 460 -11.42 7.84 -21.71
N VAL A 461 -10.96 8.50 -22.78
CA VAL A 461 -9.60 9.06 -22.88
C VAL A 461 -9.41 10.21 -21.87
N ASP A 462 -10.48 10.97 -21.61
CA ASP A 462 -10.50 12.10 -20.67
C ASP A 462 -10.96 11.70 -19.25
N ALA A 463 -10.88 10.41 -18.89
CA ALA A 463 -11.25 10.01 -17.54
C ALA A 463 -10.44 10.75 -16.47
N LEU A 464 -11.13 11.01 -15.37
CA LEU A 464 -10.58 11.61 -14.18
C LEU A 464 -9.99 10.52 -13.28
N ASP A 465 -8.89 10.82 -12.60
CA ASP A 465 -8.42 9.99 -11.50
C ASP A 465 -9.28 10.20 -10.23
N SER A 466 -8.95 9.48 -9.15
CA SER A 466 -9.67 9.59 -7.87
C SER A 466 -9.65 10.99 -7.24
N ASN A 467 -8.77 11.90 -7.70
CA ASN A 467 -8.71 13.29 -7.25
C ASN A 467 -9.50 14.25 -8.16
N GLY A 468 -10.10 13.74 -9.24
CA GLY A 468 -10.78 14.55 -10.25
C GLY A 468 -9.82 15.16 -11.28
N THR A 469 -8.59 14.65 -11.41
CA THR A 469 -7.59 15.17 -12.36
C THR A 469 -7.70 14.43 -13.70
N PRO A 470 -7.86 15.14 -14.84
CA PRO A 470 -7.87 14.51 -16.16
C PRO A 470 -6.57 13.74 -16.45
N LEU A 471 -6.68 12.60 -17.13
CA LEU A 471 -5.52 11.76 -17.49
C LEU A 471 -4.39 12.57 -18.16
N LEU A 472 -4.73 13.37 -19.18
CA LEU A 472 -3.72 14.14 -19.90
C LEU A 472 -3.05 15.19 -19.01
N MET A 473 -3.79 15.84 -18.10
CA MET A 473 -3.24 16.78 -17.11
C MET A 473 -2.18 16.09 -16.26
N ARG A 474 -2.49 14.92 -15.73
CA ARG A 474 -1.56 14.18 -14.87
C ARG A 474 -0.30 13.74 -15.62
N ARG A 475 -0.45 13.37 -16.91
CA ARG A 475 0.70 13.01 -17.76
C ARG A 475 1.61 14.20 -18.03
N ILE A 476 1.07 15.39 -18.28
CA ILE A 476 1.89 16.60 -18.47
C ILE A 476 2.67 16.94 -17.18
N SER A 477 1.98 16.94 -16.04
CA SER A 477 2.56 17.39 -14.76
C SER A 477 3.62 16.44 -14.19
N TYR A 478 3.46 15.13 -14.36
CA TYR A 478 4.32 14.14 -13.69
C TYR A 478 5.10 13.21 -14.64
N TYR A 479 4.72 13.13 -15.91
CA TYR A 479 5.25 12.16 -16.89
C TYR A 479 5.55 12.80 -18.25
N SER A 480 5.91 14.08 -18.28
CA SER A 480 6.12 14.85 -19.52
C SER A 480 7.24 14.30 -20.42
N ASP A 481 8.15 13.50 -19.86
CA ASP A 481 9.17 12.79 -20.65
C ASP A 481 8.60 11.66 -21.51
N SER A 482 7.40 11.16 -21.20
CA SER A 482 6.68 10.18 -22.02
C SER A 482 5.99 10.86 -23.21
N LYS A 483 6.78 11.49 -24.09
CA LYS A 483 6.27 12.33 -25.20
C LYS A 483 5.25 11.59 -26.07
N ASP A 484 5.55 10.34 -26.41
CA ASP A 484 4.68 9.50 -27.24
C ASP A 484 3.31 9.29 -26.59
N ASN A 485 3.23 9.11 -25.26
CA ASN A 485 1.97 8.95 -24.56
C ASN A 485 1.12 10.23 -24.61
N LEU A 486 1.76 11.40 -24.53
CA LEU A 486 1.06 12.68 -24.63
C LEU A 486 0.48 12.89 -26.03
N VAL A 487 1.28 12.62 -27.07
CA VAL A 487 0.86 12.72 -28.48
C VAL A 487 -0.26 11.71 -28.76
N TYR A 488 -0.08 10.45 -28.34
CA TYR A 488 -1.08 9.39 -28.51
C TYR A 488 -2.43 9.77 -27.91
N LEU A 489 -2.46 10.29 -26.67
CA LEU A 489 -3.72 10.68 -26.02
C LEU A 489 -4.44 11.81 -26.80
N LEU A 490 -3.71 12.82 -27.29
CA LEU A 490 -4.30 13.84 -28.16
C LEU A 490 -4.80 13.27 -29.50
N GLU A 491 -4.09 12.31 -30.09
CA GLU A 491 -4.52 11.62 -31.31
C GLU A 491 -5.79 10.79 -31.08
N LYS A 492 -5.96 10.23 -29.89
CA LYS A 492 -7.19 9.54 -29.46
C LYS A 492 -8.33 10.46 -29.02
N GLY A 493 -8.18 11.77 -29.19
CA GLY A 493 -9.24 12.73 -28.96
C GLY A 493 -9.33 13.26 -27.53
N ALA A 494 -8.25 13.17 -26.75
CA ALA A 494 -8.20 13.85 -25.45
C ALA A 494 -8.50 15.35 -25.61
N ASN A 495 -9.37 15.89 -24.76
CA ASN A 495 -9.76 17.29 -24.81
C ASN A 495 -8.57 18.22 -24.51
N PRO A 496 -8.11 19.03 -25.48
CA PRO A 496 -6.95 19.92 -25.29
C PRO A 496 -7.25 21.07 -24.32
N ASN A 497 -8.53 21.30 -23.99
CA ASN A 497 -9.01 22.28 -23.02
C ASN A 497 -9.44 21.66 -21.69
N ALA A 498 -9.06 20.41 -21.40
CA ALA A 498 -9.37 19.78 -20.12
C ALA A 498 -8.83 20.62 -18.94
N ARG A 499 -9.59 20.64 -17.85
CA ARG A 499 -9.29 21.40 -16.64
C ARG A 499 -9.29 20.47 -15.43
N GLU A 500 -8.38 20.71 -14.49
CA GLU A 500 -8.45 20.06 -13.18
C GLU A 500 -9.48 20.75 -12.27
N LYS A 501 -9.71 20.21 -11.07
CA LYS A 501 -10.77 20.66 -10.15
C LYS A 501 -10.75 22.15 -9.80
N ASN A 502 -9.57 22.79 -9.77
CA ASN A 502 -9.43 24.22 -9.50
C ASN A 502 -9.64 25.11 -10.75
N GLY A 503 -9.92 24.51 -11.91
CA GLY A 503 -10.09 25.18 -13.19
C GLY A 503 -8.82 25.35 -14.04
N ARG A 504 -7.63 25.02 -13.51
CA ARG A 504 -6.35 25.11 -14.23
C ARG A 504 -6.37 24.18 -15.45
N SER A 505 -6.01 24.73 -16.62
CA SER A 505 -6.07 24.04 -17.91
C SER A 505 -4.78 23.30 -18.27
N LEU A 506 -4.84 22.40 -19.25
CA LEU A 506 -3.64 21.69 -19.77
C LEU A 506 -2.52 22.64 -20.22
N LEU A 507 -2.86 23.81 -20.77
CA LEU A 507 -1.84 24.79 -21.19
C LEU A 507 -1.10 25.40 -20.01
N HIS A 508 -1.74 25.63 -18.85
CA HIS A 508 -1.02 26.06 -17.66
C HIS A 508 0.03 25.02 -17.24
N ALA A 509 -0.33 23.74 -17.27
CA ALA A 509 0.60 22.66 -16.94
C ALA A 509 1.71 22.51 -17.99
N ALA A 510 1.39 22.58 -19.29
CA ALA A 510 2.36 22.47 -20.37
C ALA A 510 3.33 23.65 -20.39
N LEU A 511 2.88 24.85 -20.01
CA LEU A 511 3.71 26.05 -19.95
C LEU A 511 4.43 26.23 -18.62
N GLN A 512 4.30 25.33 -17.65
CA GLN A 512 5.01 25.44 -16.37
C GLN A 512 6.54 25.39 -16.53
N THR A 513 7.05 24.71 -17.57
CA THR A 513 8.48 24.63 -17.88
C THR A 513 8.72 24.70 -19.38
N PRO A 514 9.76 25.42 -19.87
CA PRO A 514 10.09 25.49 -21.30
C PRO A 514 10.30 24.13 -21.97
N LYS A 515 10.72 23.12 -21.19
CA LYS A 515 10.87 21.73 -21.66
C LYS A 515 9.61 21.17 -22.31
N ASN A 516 8.43 21.67 -21.95
CA ASN A 516 7.13 21.18 -22.42
C ASN A 516 6.49 22.04 -23.51
N PHE A 517 7.16 23.10 -24.00
CA PHE A 517 6.62 23.95 -25.07
C PHE A 517 6.27 23.17 -26.34
N TRP A 518 7.07 22.17 -26.71
CA TRP A 518 6.76 21.31 -27.85
C TRP A 518 5.37 20.65 -27.74
N PHE A 519 4.88 20.40 -26.52
CA PHE A 519 3.54 19.85 -26.30
C PHE A 519 2.48 20.94 -26.18
N ALA A 520 2.83 22.13 -25.66
CA ALA A 520 1.97 23.31 -25.74
C ALA A 520 1.63 23.65 -27.20
N GLU A 521 2.60 23.56 -28.12
CA GLU A 521 2.36 23.69 -29.57
C GLU A 521 1.28 22.71 -30.07
N LYS A 522 1.37 21.45 -29.62
CA LYS A 522 0.38 20.42 -30.00
C LYS A 522 -1.00 20.72 -29.43
N LEU A 523 -1.09 21.21 -28.20
CA LEU A 523 -2.35 21.62 -27.58
C LEU A 523 -2.96 22.81 -28.33
N LEU A 524 -2.19 23.85 -28.61
CA LEU A 524 -2.63 25.03 -29.37
C LEU A 524 -3.09 24.66 -30.78
N ALA A 525 -2.36 23.79 -31.47
CA ALA A 525 -2.75 23.26 -32.79
C ALA A 525 -4.06 22.45 -32.75
N ARG A 526 -4.49 21.99 -31.57
CA ARG A 526 -5.79 21.33 -31.35
C ARG A 526 -6.84 22.26 -30.75
N GLY A 527 -6.60 23.57 -30.73
CA GLY A 527 -7.55 24.58 -30.26
C GLY A 527 -7.57 24.78 -28.75
N ALA A 528 -6.47 24.47 -28.05
CA ALA A 528 -6.33 24.88 -26.66
C ALA A 528 -6.33 26.42 -26.55
N ASP A 529 -7.04 26.95 -25.56
CA ASP A 529 -7.14 28.39 -25.35
C ASP A 529 -5.94 28.93 -24.56
N ILE A 530 -5.06 29.69 -25.24
CA ILE A 530 -3.89 30.35 -24.63
C ILE A 530 -4.28 31.35 -23.53
N ASN A 531 -5.54 31.81 -23.52
CA ASN A 531 -6.11 32.73 -22.54
C ASN A 531 -7.02 32.02 -21.53
N ALA A 532 -7.02 30.69 -21.48
CA ALA A 532 -7.80 29.95 -20.51
C ALA A 532 -7.50 30.46 -19.10
N ALA A 533 -8.52 30.95 -18.40
CA ALA A 533 -8.36 31.50 -17.05
C ALA A 533 -8.97 30.57 -15.98
N TYR A 534 -8.37 30.57 -14.79
CA TYR A 534 -8.92 29.90 -13.60
C TYR A 534 -8.76 30.77 -12.35
N THR A 535 -9.61 30.54 -11.35
CA THR A 535 -9.49 31.27 -10.08
C THR A 535 -8.35 30.69 -9.26
N ARG A 536 -7.23 31.42 -9.19
CA ARG A 536 -6.08 30.98 -8.39
C ARG A 536 -6.29 31.19 -6.89
N MET A 537 -6.93 32.30 -6.52
CA MET A 537 -7.23 32.65 -5.12
C MET A 537 -8.31 33.74 -5.04
N TYR A 538 -8.73 34.05 -3.81
CA TYR A 538 -9.63 35.16 -3.51
C TYR A 538 -8.92 36.19 -2.62
N TYR A 539 -9.11 37.47 -2.92
CA TYR A 539 -8.74 38.59 -2.05
C TYR A 539 -10.02 39.26 -1.56
N GLY A 540 -10.40 38.97 -0.31
CA GLY A 540 -11.75 39.27 0.17
C GLY A 540 -12.79 38.56 -0.70
N ASN A 541 -13.69 39.34 -1.30
CA ASN A 541 -14.73 38.82 -2.20
C ASN A 541 -14.34 38.87 -3.69
N SER A 542 -13.12 39.33 -4.02
CA SER A 542 -12.67 39.45 -5.40
C SER A 542 -11.87 38.22 -5.83
N PRO A 543 -12.32 37.45 -6.83
CA PRO A 543 -11.52 36.36 -7.39
C PRO A 543 -10.30 36.95 -8.11
N MET A 544 -9.19 36.22 -8.12
CA MET A 544 -8.07 36.50 -9.01
C MET A 544 -8.00 35.42 -10.09
N TRP A 545 -8.24 35.84 -11.33
CA TRP A 545 -8.22 35.01 -12.52
C TRP A 545 -6.81 34.94 -13.08
N GLU A 546 -6.26 33.74 -13.10
CA GLU A 546 -4.91 33.47 -13.58
C GLU A 546 -4.99 32.88 -14.98
N THR A 547 -4.21 33.44 -15.91
CA THR A 547 -3.97 32.92 -17.27
C THR A 547 -2.55 32.37 -17.38
N PRO A 548 -2.21 31.59 -18.42
CA PRO A 548 -0.83 31.13 -18.60
C PRO A 548 0.20 32.27 -18.68
N LEU A 549 -0.16 33.41 -19.27
CA LEU A 549 0.70 34.60 -19.33
C LEU A 549 0.92 35.21 -17.94
N LEU A 550 -0.14 35.39 -17.15
CA LEU A 550 -0.02 35.94 -15.80
C LEU A 550 0.77 34.98 -14.89
N GLU A 551 0.55 33.67 -15.00
CA GLU A 551 1.32 32.65 -14.26
C GLU A 551 2.81 32.68 -14.65
N ALA A 552 3.13 32.98 -15.91
CA ALA A 552 4.51 33.15 -16.38
C ALA A 552 5.16 34.43 -15.82
N LEU A 553 4.44 35.56 -15.83
CA LEU A 553 4.92 36.85 -15.31
C LEU A 553 5.17 36.85 -13.79
N ARG A 554 4.56 35.91 -13.04
CA ARG A 554 4.79 35.75 -11.60
C ARG A 554 6.14 35.11 -11.25
N GLU A 555 6.85 34.54 -12.22
CA GLU A 555 8.14 33.91 -11.99
C GLU A 555 9.17 34.94 -11.50
N SER A 556 9.75 34.73 -10.32
CA SER A 556 10.71 35.69 -9.78
C SER A 556 12.00 35.67 -10.61
N PRO A 557 12.58 36.84 -10.93
CA PRO A 557 13.92 36.91 -11.48
C PRO A 557 14.92 36.16 -10.58
N SER A 558 15.90 35.49 -11.20
CA SER A 558 16.97 34.84 -10.45
C SER A 558 17.98 35.87 -9.93
N GLY A 559 18.41 35.74 -8.67
CA GLY A 559 19.46 36.57 -8.06
C GLY A 559 18.94 37.79 -7.30
N ASP A 560 19.88 38.60 -6.78
CA ASP A 560 19.56 39.81 -6.02
C ASP A 560 19.00 40.91 -6.94
N LEU A 561 17.86 41.47 -6.56
CA LEU A 561 17.22 42.58 -7.29
C LEU A 561 17.99 43.89 -7.03
N THR A 562 18.48 44.55 -8.08
CA THR A 562 19.20 45.82 -8.04
C THR A 562 18.53 46.81 -9.00
N PRO A 563 18.35 48.09 -8.61
CA PRO A 563 17.59 49.07 -9.42
C PRO A 563 18.21 49.39 -10.80
N SER A 564 19.47 49.03 -11.03
CA SER A 564 20.23 49.34 -12.24
C SER A 564 20.38 48.15 -13.20
N ALA A 565 19.92 46.95 -12.83
CA ALA A 565 20.03 45.76 -13.66
C ALA A 565 18.70 45.45 -14.34
N THR A 566 18.77 45.02 -15.60
CA THR A 566 17.63 44.42 -16.29
C THR A 566 17.69 42.90 -16.10
N TYR A 567 16.53 42.27 -15.94
CA TYR A 567 16.43 40.83 -15.70
C TYR A 567 15.89 40.13 -16.93
N ALA A 568 16.31 38.87 -17.10
CA ALA A 568 15.80 38.04 -18.20
C ALA A 568 14.30 37.81 -18.04
N VAL A 569 13.56 38.08 -19.11
CA VAL A 569 12.13 37.73 -19.21
C VAL A 569 12.03 36.21 -19.33
N PRO A 570 11.17 35.53 -18.55
CA PRO A 570 11.02 34.09 -18.67
C PRO A 570 10.58 33.69 -20.06
N GLU A 571 11.16 32.62 -20.60
CA GLU A 571 10.81 32.09 -21.94
C GLU A 571 9.31 31.82 -22.07
N ARG A 572 8.63 31.51 -20.97
CA ARG A 572 7.18 31.28 -20.87
C ARG A 572 6.35 32.52 -21.22
N VAL A 573 6.83 33.71 -20.85
CA VAL A 573 6.18 34.99 -21.18
C VAL A 573 6.30 35.25 -22.67
N THR A 574 7.51 35.15 -23.21
CA THR A 574 7.79 35.30 -24.64
C THR A 574 6.97 34.31 -25.46
N TYR A 575 6.92 33.05 -25.02
CA TYR A 575 6.12 31.99 -25.65
C TYR A 575 4.63 32.35 -25.69
N ALA A 576 4.05 32.74 -24.55
CA ALA A 576 2.62 33.05 -24.47
C ALA A 576 2.24 34.23 -25.38
N LEU A 577 3.03 35.30 -25.40
CA LEU A 577 2.79 36.47 -26.25
C LEU A 577 2.92 36.12 -27.74
N ALA A 578 3.93 35.33 -28.12
CA ALA A 578 4.10 34.86 -29.50
C ALA A 578 2.91 34.03 -30.00
N HIS A 579 2.18 33.38 -29.09
CA HIS A 579 0.98 32.58 -29.38
C HIS A 579 -0.34 33.33 -29.14
N GLY A 580 -0.28 34.67 -29.04
CA GLY A 580 -1.48 35.51 -28.98
C GLY A 580 -2.17 35.54 -27.62
N ALA A 581 -1.43 35.28 -26.54
CA ALA A 581 -1.91 35.59 -25.20
C ALA A 581 -2.30 37.08 -25.13
N ASP A 582 -3.49 37.35 -24.64
CA ASP A 582 -4.05 38.69 -24.48
C ASP A 582 -3.81 39.14 -23.03
N PRO A 583 -2.89 40.10 -22.79
CA PRO A 583 -2.62 40.60 -21.45
C PRO A 583 -3.84 41.19 -20.77
N ALA A 584 -4.90 41.56 -21.50
CA ALA A 584 -6.12 42.08 -20.91
C ALA A 584 -6.97 41.00 -20.19
N VAL A 585 -6.73 39.71 -20.44
CA VAL A 585 -7.49 38.60 -19.84
C VAL A 585 -6.93 38.22 -18.47
N GLY A 586 -7.84 38.04 -17.50
CA GLY A 586 -7.51 37.63 -16.14
C GLY A 586 -7.42 38.79 -15.16
N GLY A 587 -6.53 38.66 -14.17
CA GLY A 587 -6.35 39.63 -13.10
C GLY A 587 -7.48 39.59 -12.06
N TYR A 588 -7.57 40.63 -11.23
CA TYR A 588 -8.60 40.72 -10.22
C TYR A 588 -10.00 40.89 -10.84
N GLY A 589 -11.00 40.22 -10.28
CA GLY A 589 -12.40 40.34 -10.70
C GLY A 589 -12.91 41.79 -10.63
N ALA A 590 -13.92 42.11 -11.44
CA ALA A 590 -14.41 43.48 -11.62
C ALA A 590 -14.80 44.16 -10.29
N SER A 591 -14.42 45.44 -10.17
CA SER A 591 -15.05 46.36 -9.23
C SER A 591 -16.37 46.85 -9.82
N LYS A 592 -17.32 47.35 -9.00
CA LYS A 592 -18.64 47.83 -9.46
C LYS A 592 -18.57 49.06 -10.42
N GLN A 593 -17.39 49.52 -10.82
CA GLN A 593 -17.18 50.90 -11.30
C GLN A 593 -16.72 51.06 -12.77
N ALA A 594 -16.25 50.02 -13.48
CA ALA A 594 -16.00 50.07 -14.93
C ALA A 594 -15.58 48.68 -15.49
N PRO A 595 -15.64 48.45 -16.83
CA PRO A 595 -14.92 47.35 -17.47
C PRO A 595 -13.41 47.62 -17.43
N ASP A 596 -12.78 47.31 -16.29
CA ASP A 596 -11.36 47.52 -16.08
C ASP A 596 -10.52 46.46 -16.84
N ARG A 597 -9.41 46.87 -17.46
CA ARG A 597 -8.38 45.95 -18.00
C ARG A 597 -7.57 45.31 -16.85
N ASN A 598 -8.25 44.62 -15.93
CA ASN A 598 -7.62 44.10 -14.71
C ASN A 598 -6.50 43.10 -14.99
N GLY A 599 -6.61 42.32 -16.06
CA GLY A 599 -5.52 41.48 -16.54
C GLY A 599 -4.28 42.30 -16.92
N LEU A 600 -4.47 43.39 -17.68
CA LEU A 600 -3.35 44.22 -18.13
C LEU A 600 -2.71 44.93 -16.94
N ASN A 601 -3.51 45.47 -16.01
CA ASN A 601 -3.00 46.11 -14.80
C ASN A 601 -2.14 45.15 -13.97
N GLU A 602 -2.62 43.92 -13.77
CA GLU A 602 -1.85 42.89 -13.07
C GLU A 602 -0.59 42.50 -13.86
N GLY A 603 -0.71 42.27 -15.17
CA GLY A 603 0.41 41.92 -16.04
C GLY A 603 1.52 42.98 -16.01
N LEU A 604 1.17 44.26 -16.07
CA LEU A 604 2.11 45.38 -15.95
C LEU A 604 2.76 45.42 -14.56
N SER A 605 1.97 45.26 -13.48
CA SER A 605 2.50 45.21 -12.12
C SER A 605 3.51 44.07 -11.94
N LEU A 606 3.21 42.91 -12.51
CA LEU A 606 4.12 41.76 -12.49
C LEU A 606 5.37 42.02 -13.34
N ALA A 607 5.23 42.58 -14.54
CA ALA A 607 6.32 42.80 -15.47
C ALA A 607 7.39 43.80 -14.98
N VAL A 608 7.01 44.78 -14.14
CA VAL A 608 7.95 45.76 -13.58
C VAL A 608 9.13 45.11 -12.84
N ARG A 609 8.95 43.91 -12.25
CA ARG A 609 10.02 43.19 -11.54
C ARG A 609 11.23 42.85 -12.43
N TYR A 610 11.03 42.79 -13.75
CA TYR A 610 12.10 42.48 -14.69
C TYR A 610 12.90 43.72 -15.13
N LEU A 611 12.41 44.93 -14.84
CA LEU A 611 13.03 46.20 -15.24
C LEU A 611 13.34 46.26 -16.75
N GLN A 612 12.44 45.72 -17.58
CA GLN A 612 12.53 45.69 -19.05
C GLN A 612 11.43 46.58 -19.66
N PRO A 613 11.74 47.81 -20.10
CA PRO A 613 10.76 48.69 -20.76
C PRO A 613 10.10 48.02 -21.99
N ASP A 614 10.88 47.28 -22.79
CA ASP A 614 10.37 46.59 -23.98
C ASP A 614 9.29 45.55 -23.64
N LEU A 615 9.36 44.89 -22.47
CA LEU A 615 8.33 43.96 -22.03
C LEU A 615 7.01 44.69 -21.73
N ILE A 616 7.10 45.88 -21.13
CA ILE A 616 5.93 46.72 -20.86
C ILE A 616 5.27 47.14 -22.18
N ASP A 617 6.06 47.60 -23.15
CA ASP A 617 5.57 47.99 -24.47
C ASP A 617 4.92 46.81 -25.20
N GLN A 618 5.52 45.62 -25.15
CA GLN A 618 4.95 44.40 -25.73
C GLN A 618 3.58 44.04 -25.11
N LEU A 619 3.44 44.12 -23.78
CA LEU A 619 2.17 43.84 -23.10
C LEU A 619 1.09 44.85 -23.49
N VAL A 620 1.41 46.13 -23.56
CA VAL A 620 0.46 47.18 -23.97
C VAL A 620 0.02 46.99 -25.42
N GLN A 621 0.95 46.66 -26.31
CA GLN A 621 0.65 46.43 -27.73
C GLN A 621 -0.18 45.16 -27.97
N ALA A 622 0.06 44.09 -27.21
CA ALA A 622 -0.67 42.83 -27.34
C ALA A 622 -2.08 42.88 -26.72
N ALA A 623 -2.35 43.81 -25.79
CA ALA A 623 -3.62 43.91 -25.08
C ALA A 623 -4.78 44.34 -25.98
N ARG A 624 -5.83 43.51 -26.03
CA ARG A 624 -7.06 43.80 -26.78
C ARG A 624 -7.98 44.74 -25.97
N PRO A 625 -9.05 45.28 -26.60
CA PRO A 625 -10.06 46.05 -25.88
C PRO A 625 -10.66 45.27 -24.69
N PRO A 626 -11.15 45.96 -23.64
CA PRO A 626 -11.68 45.33 -22.43
C PRO A 626 -12.72 44.26 -22.77
N GLN A 627 -12.52 43.05 -22.24
CA GLN A 627 -13.50 41.97 -22.34
C GLN A 627 -14.54 42.09 -21.22
N ALA A 628 -15.70 41.42 -21.36
CA ALA A 628 -16.65 41.29 -20.26
C ALA A 628 -15.95 40.64 -19.05
N PRO A 629 -16.31 41.01 -17.80
CA PRO A 629 -15.69 40.42 -16.62
C PRO A 629 -15.82 38.90 -16.64
N LEU A 630 -14.72 38.20 -16.36
CA LEU A 630 -14.78 36.76 -16.09
C LEU A 630 -15.67 36.55 -14.85
N SER A 631 -16.75 35.80 -15.04
CA SER A 631 -17.71 35.44 -13.99
C SER A 631 -17.53 33.98 -13.60
N THR A 632 -17.87 33.67 -12.35
CA THR A 632 -17.77 32.34 -11.74
C THR A 632 -18.78 31.37 -12.30
#